data_AF-A0A1V6FXM8-F1
#
_entry.id   AF-A0A1V6FXM8-F1
#
_cell.length_a   1.000
_cell.length_b   1.000
_cell.length_c   1.000
_cell.angle_alpha   90.00
_cell.angle_beta   90.00
_cell.angle_gamma   90.00
#
_symmetry.space_group_name_H-M   'P 1'
#
loop_
_entity.id
_entity.type
_entity.pdbx_description
1 polymer ?
#
loop_
_entity_poly.entity_id
_entity_poly.type
_entity_poly.pdbx_seq_one_letter_code
_entity_poly.pdbx_strand_id
1 'polypeptide(L)'
;MNKVDIALSYLEKGFSVIPLKSPAMVLRSTSFKKKVQKEYENNAKLAEPRQEKDIYKELFYRECKLPLVPWKKYQDVLPTKEEVNHWFNTNPDANIGIVTGAVSNLVVFDLDSSAAVHFADEMGGFPDSVAVKTGKGHHIYAKYPGFEIRNSVNKKLDIDIRADGGYVAAPPSIHGSGHQYDWIEGHSIFEIEPSECSSWMIEYLKDIAGSAPPPSELEKEFVNILKTDETEILPETKIPEIKTNENKKRDYLDILTNGCVQRERNDCATTYVGHLFSTGLKENEIWETFKLWNKEKVKPPLGEEELKSVFNSIKITEQKNKKETKTIDVNSFLYNKEKTVSNFQKNYVRIPFANTNLKELENSMNGGFSGGGFYLFGGIPSSGKTVLLNNIADNICLNDYPVLFFCYDDDATELQHRTFTRFSGQSIELFNRRTVNNLHQIWEIPDIKKIMSLKYVVQQMIQVEKWCDLINQIRQIHGRAPVIIIDYLRKLRTEKGSGDERLRIDDILSKLTEIAKTNNTPVIAISELARDSYKTGQRLSMASFKESGSIEYEASWLGILGAVEEKDGEYILKENWDTIIDHDGNIDLIVFKAKRGTGTTGKIQLKVDKNFMTVSERNEPTKDKPVENNNKKTKF
;
A
#
# COMPACT_ATOMS: atom_id res chain seq x y z
N MET A 1 -6.17 -0.54 26.11
CA MET A 1 -6.97 0.60 26.58
C MET A 1 -8.29 0.62 25.84
N ASN A 2 -9.39 0.95 26.52
CA ASN A 2 -10.65 1.19 25.83
C ASN A 2 -10.60 2.58 25.13
N LYS A 3 -11.53 2.90 24.22
CA LYS A 3 -11.50 4.19 23.50
C LYS A 3 -11.69 5.41 24.41
N VAL A 4 -12.34 5.24 25.56
CA VAL A 4 -12.53 6.30 26.55
C VAL A 4 -11.20 6.68 27.17
N ASP A 5 -10.40 5.70 27.61
CA ASP A 5 -9.06 5.91 28.18
C ASP A 5 -8.17 6.63 27.16
N ILE A 6 -8.23 6.22 25.89
CA ILE A 6 -7.44 6.86 24.81
C ILE A 6 -7.90 8.30 24.59
N ALA A 7 -9.20 8.54 24.46
CA ALA A 7 -9.74 9.89 24.27
C ALA A 7 -9.41 10.82 25.46
N LEU A 8 -9.48 10.31 26.69
CA LEU A 8 -9.09 11.06 27.88
C LEU A 8 -7.59 11.36 27.89
N SER A 9 -6.75 10.42 27.48
CA SER A 9 -5.31 10.64 27.40
C SER A 9 -4.94 11.73 26.38
N TYR A 10 -5.72 11.89 25.30
CA TYR A 10 -5.56 12.98 24.33
C TYR A 10 -5.97 14.32 24.93
N LEU A 11 -7.07 14.34 25.68
CA LEU A 11 -7.49 15.53 26.43
C LEU A 11 -6.47 15.95 27.49
N GLU A 12 -5.84 14.99 28.17
CA GLU A 12 -4.77 15.23 29.15
C GLU A 12 -3.49 15.80 28.52
N LYS A 13 -3.25 15.53 27.24
CA LYS A 13 -2.22 16.17 26.42
C LYS A 13 -2.61 17.57 25.91
N GLY A 14 -3.79 18.07 26.28
CA GLY A 14 -4.27 19.40 25.91
C GLY A 14 -4.97 19.45 24.55
N PHE A 15 -5.36 18.31 23.98
CA PHE A 15 -6.10 18.28 22.72
C PHE A 15 -7.62 18.35 22.95
N SER A 16 -8.31 19.12 22.11
CA SER A 16 -9.77 19.16 22.06
C SER A 16 -10.31 17.91 21.33
N VAL A 17 -10.96 17.01 22.06
CA VAL A 17 -11.34 15.67 21.57
C VAL A 17 -12.84 15.58 21.32
N ILE A 18 -13.26 15.04 20.17
CA ILE A 18 -14.68 14.87 19.82
C ILE A 18 -14.97 13.45 19.28
N PRO A 19 -16.18 12.92 19.49
CA PRO A 19 -16.59 11.64 18.92
C PRO A 19 -16.99 11.79 17.46
N LEU A 20 -16.44 10.94 16.58
CA LEU A 20 -16.76 10.86 15.16
C LEU A 20 -17.54 9.57 14.87
N LYS A 21 -18.41 9.58 13.85
CA LYS A 21 -19.06 8.36 13.35
C LYS A 21 -17.99 7.36 12.88
N SER A 22 -18.17 6.07 13.18
CA SER A 22 -17.31 5.01 12.66
C SER A 22 -18.00 4.19 11.55
N PRO A 23 -17.27 3.40 10.76
CA PRO A 23 -17.86 2.53 9.73
C PRO A 23 -18.98 1.64 10.28
N ALA A 24 -18.77 1.04 11.45
CA ALA A 24 -19.76 0.20 12.11
C ALA A 24 -21.04 0.98 12.48
N MET A 25 -20.92 2.25 12.88
CA MET A 25 -22.07 3.12 13.16
C MET A 25 -22.81 3.52 11.88
N VAL A 26 -22.08 3.87 10.82
CA VAL A 26 -22.67 4.28 9.54
C VAL A 26 -23.42 3.12 8.88
N LEU A 27 -22.86 1.90 8.90
CA LEU A 27 -23.51 0.71 8.33
C LEU A 27 -24.84 0.34 9.02
N ARG A 28 -24.97 0.62 10.32
CA ARG A 28 -26.19 0.42 11.12
C ARG A 28 -27.19 1.58 10.98
N SER A 29 -26.79 2.73 10.42
CA SER A 29 -27.62 3.93 10.33
C SER A 29 -28.71 3.80 9.26
N THR A 30 -29.98 3.84 9.69
CA THR A 30 -31.14 3.92 8.79
C THR A 30 -31.18 5.24 8.02
N SER A 31 -30.73 6.33 8.65
CA SER A 31 -30.61 7.65 8.03
C SER A 31 -29.61 7.65 6.87
N PHE A 32 -28.46 6.97 7.04
CA PHE A 32 -27.47 6.84 5.96
C PHE A 32 -28.03 6.07 4.76
N LYS A 33 -28.76 4.97 4.99
CA LYS A 33 -29.42 4.21 3.91
C LYS A 33 -30.41 5.06 3.11
N LYS A 34 -31.22 5.88 3.79
CA LYS A 34 -32.12 6.84 3.14
C LYS A 34 -31.36 7.89 2.31
N LYS A 35 -30.23 8.38 2.82
CA LYS A 35 -29.36 9.35 2.13
C LYS A 35 -28.73 8.76 0.86
N VAL A 36 -28.25 7.51 0.92
CA VAL A 36 -27.74 6.77 -0.25
C VAL A 36 -28.84 6.61 -1.31
N GLN A 37 -30.03 6.16 -0.89
CA GLN A 37 -31.15 5.96 -1.81
C GLN A 37 -31.54 7.26 -2.53
N LYS A 38 -31.62 8.38 -1.80
CA LYS A 38 -31.88 9.70 -2.38
C LYS A 38 -30.81 10.11 -3.39
N GLU A 39 -29.54 9.81 -3.11
CA GLU A 39 -28.44 10.14 -4.03
C GLU A 39 -28.47 9.29 -5.30
N TYR A 40 -28.85 8.00 -5.20
CA TYR A 40 -29.06 7.14 -6.37
C TYR A 40 -30.21 7.66 -7.26
N GLU A 41 -31.33 8.06 -6.65
CA GLU A 41 -32.46 8.66 -7.36
C GLU A 41 -32.09 9.97 -8.07
N ASN A 42 -31.22 10.78 -7.46
CA ASN A 42 -30.70 11.99 -8.08
C ASN A 42 -29.72 11.66 -9.23
N ASN A 43 -28.82 10.71 -9.02
CA ASN A 43 -27.85 10.29 -10.03
C ASN A 43 -28.50 9.66 -11.27
N ALA A 44 -29.60 8.92 -11.09
CA ALA A 44 -30.37 8.35 -12.19
C ALA A 44 -31.02 9.39 -13.12
N LYS A 45 -31.14 10.65 -12.68
CA LYS A 45 -31.68 11.77 -13.47
C LYS A 45 -30.61 12.52 -14.27
N LEU A 46 -29.33 12.19 -14.11
CA LEU A 46 -28.24 12.83 -14.82
C LEU A 46 -28.12 12.29 -16.26
N ALA A 47 -27.65 13.13 -17.19
CA ALA A 47 -27.39 12.74 -18.57
C ALA A 47 -26.35 11.61 -18.68
N GLU A 48 -25.39 11.59 -17.76
CA GLU A 48 -24.36 10.55 -17.61
C GLU A 48 -24.29 10.09 -16.14
N PRO A 49 -25.05 9.07 -15.74
CA PRO A 49 -25.06 8.57 -14.36
C PRO A 49 -23.72 7.94 -13.95
N ARG A 50 -23.24 8.27 -12.76
CA ARG A 50 -22.06 7.62 -12.15
C ARG A 50 -22.42 6.21 -11.66
N GLN A 51 -21.43 5.33 -11.54
CA GLN A 51 -21.68 3.98 -10.99
C GLN A 51 -22.10 4.08 -9.52
N GLU A 52 -23.19 3.41 -9.13
CA GLU A 52 -23.73 3.42 -7.77
C GLU A 52 -22.69 3.04 -6.71
N LYS A 53 -21.81 2.08 -7.04
CA LYS A 53 -20.72 1.65 -6.14
C LYS A 53 -19.78 2.81 -5.75
N ASP A 54 -19.52 3.73 -6.66
CA ASP A 54 -18.60 4.85 -6.46
C ASP A 54 -19.29 5.94 -5.63
N ILE A 55 -20.58 6.17 -5.87
CA ILE A 55 -21.44 7.07 -5.09
C ILE A 55 -21.56 6.57 -3.64
N TYR A 56 -21.84 5.27 -3.46
CA TYR A 56 -21.91 4.67 -2.13
C TYR A 56 -20.59 4.83 -1.39
N LYS A 57 -19.47 4.53 -2.05
CA LYS A 57 -18.13 4.62 -1.47
C LYS A 57 -17.82 6.04 -1.03
N GLU A 58 -18.07 7.04 -1.88
CA GLU A 58 -17.86 8.46 -1.58
C GLU A 58 -18.73 8.93 -0.39
N LEU A 59 -20.02 8.62 -0.42
CA LEU A 59 -20.95 8.95 0.65
C LEU A 59 -20.58 8.27 1.97
N PHE A 60 -20.23 6.99 1.92
CA PHE A 60 -19.86 6.19 3.08
C PHE A 60 -18.61 6.76 3.75
N TYR A 61 -17.58 7.08 2.97
CA TYR A 61 -16.32 7.61 3.50
C TYR A 61 -16.51 8.98 4.16
N ARG A 62 -17.32 9.84 3.53
CA ARG A 62 -17.68 11.14 4.10
C ARG A 62 -18.46 11.01 5.40
N GLU A 63 -19.42 10.09 5.46
CA GLU A 63 -20.26 9.89 6.64
C GLU A 63 -19.47 9.33 7.83
N CYS A 64 -18.45 8.49 7.58
CA CYS A 64 -17.55 7.88 8.60
C CYS A 64 -16.56 8.86 9.26
N LYS A 65 -16.68 10.17 9.00
CA LYS A 65 -15.83 11.21 9.60
C LYS A 65 -16.65 12.35 10.21
N LEU A 66 -17.98 12.25 10.20
CA LEU A 66 -18.83 13.31 10.73
C LEU A 66 -18.88 13.25 12.26
N PRO A 67 -18.85 14.40 12.97
CA PRO A 67 -19.00 14.45 14.41
C PRO A 67 -20.36 13.92 14.84
N LEU A 68 -20.37 13.20 15.96
CA LEU A 68 -21.59 12.67 16.57
C LEU A 68 -22.32 13.72 17.42
N VAL A 69 -21.62 14.79 17.79
CA VAL A 69 -22.13 15.87 18.65
C VAL A 69 -21.91 17.23 17.97
N PRO A 70 -22.72 18.25 18.32
CA PRO A 70 -22.44 19.62 17.92
C PRO A 70 -21.04 20.03 18.42
N TRP A 71 -20.10 20.16 17.49
CA TRP A 71 -18.68 20.23 17.85
C TRP A 71 -18.09 21.64 17.75
N LYS A 72 -18.81 22.60 17.15
CA LYS A 72 -18.29 23.95 16.86
C LYS A 72 -17.79 24.67 18.11
N LYS A 73 -18.46 24.51 19.25
CA LYS A 73 -18.02 25.11 20.53
C LYS A 73 -16.65 24.61 20.98
N TYR A 74 -16.23 23.42 20.53
CA TYR A 74 -14.94 22.83 20.88
C TYR A 74 -13.78 23.31 19.99
N GLN A 75 -14.05 24.25 19.08
CA GLN A 75 -13.03 25.02 18.35
C GLN A 75 -12.39 26.08 19.24
N ASP A 76 -13.06 26.49 20.32
CA ASP A 76 -12.61 27.55 21.22
C ASP A 76 -12.40 27.05 22.67
N VAL A 77 -13.03 25.94 23.04
CA VAL A 77 -13.02 25.41 24.43
C VAL A 77 -12.73 23.91 24.44
N LEU A 78 -11.88 23.46 25.36
CA LEU A 78 -11.66 22.02 25.55
C LEU A 78 -12.91 21.34 26.13
N PRO A 79 -13.27 20.13 25.66
CA PRO A 79 -14.35 19.36 26.27
C PRO A 79 -13.98 18.94 27.70
N THR A 80 -14.97 18.79 28.57
CA THR A 80 -14.69 18.31 29.93
C THR A 80 -14.44 16.80 29.93
N LYS A 81 -13.76 16.29 30.98
CA LYS A 81 -13.56 14.84 31.15
C LYS A 81 -14.90 14.10 31.22
N GLU A 82 -15.93 14.71 31.80
CA GLU A 82 -17.28 14.17 31.88
C GLU A 82 -17.95 14.08 30.50
N GLU A 83 -17.79 15.12 29.66
CA GLU A 83 -18.28 15.11 28.28
C GLU A 83 -17.61 14.01 27.47
N VAL A 84 -16.27 13.91 27.50
CA VAL A 84 -15.51 12.86 26.80
C VAL A 84 -15.90 11.46 27.30
N ASN A 85 -15.96 11.26 28.61
CA ASN A 85 -16.43 10.01 29.21
C ASN A 85 -17.84 9.66 28.72
N HIS A 86 -18.76 10.62 28.75
CA HIS A 86 -20.15 10.41 28.35
C HIS A 86 -20.24 9.99 26.87
N TRP A 87 -19.53 10.68 25.98
CA TRP A 87 -19.60 10.38 24.54
C TRP A 87 -19.10 9.00 24.17
N PHE A 88 -17.91 8.64 24.65
CA PHE A 88 -17.27 7.37 24.28
C PHE A 88 -17.81 6.17 25.08
N ASN A 89 -18.41 6.37 26.25
CA ASN A 89 -19.19 5.32 26.92
C ASN A 89 -20.56 5.10 26.26
N THR A 90 -21.21 6.18 25.79
CA THR A 90 -22.50 6.07 25.07
C THR A 90 -22.30 5.50 23.66
N ASN A 91 -21.16 5.79 23.03
CA ASN A 91 -20.83 5.35 21.68
C ASN A 91 -19.44 4.66 21.67
N PRO A 92 -19.32 3.43 22.19
CA PRO A 92 -18.03 2.73 22.29
C PRO A 92 -17.39 2.46 20.92
N ASP A 93 -18.21 2.40 19.87
CA ASP A 93 -17.74 2.20 18.51
C ASP A 93 -17.28 3.50 17.82
N ALA A 94 -17.48 4.68 18.43
CA ALA A 94 -17.16 5.97 17.83
C ALA A 94 -15.67 6.10 17.50
N ASN A 95 -15.36 6.75 16.39
CA ASN A 95 -14.00 7.19 16.09
C ASN A 95 -13.64 8.39 16.99
N ILE A 96 -12.35 8.63 17.18
CA ILE A 96 -11.82 9.75 17.96
C ILE A 96 -11.37 10.84 16.98
N GLY A 97 -11.88 12.06 17.17
CA GLY A 97 -11.44 13.25 16.44
C GLY A 97 -10.66 14.18 17.36
N ILE A 98 -9.63 14.84 16.81
CA ILE A 98 -8.94 15.96 17.47
C ILE A 98 -9.28 17.23 16.69
N VAL A 99 -9.87 18.21 17.36
CA VAL A 99 -10.12 19.54 16.81
C VAL A 99 -8.78 20.27 16.72
N THR A 100 -8.44 20.78 15.54
CA THR A 100 -7.16 21.46 15.25
C THR A 100 -7.30 22.97 15.46
N GLY A 101 -6.18 23.69 15.40
CA GLY A 101 -6.10 25.13 15.60
C GLY A 101 -5.63 25.51 17.00
N ALA A 102 -5.87 26.77 17.37
CA ALA A 102 -5.38 27.35 18.62
C ALA A 102 -5.82 26.56 19.87
N VAL A 103 -7.05 26.02 19.90
CA VAL A 103 -7.61 25.28 21.05
C VAL A 103 -6.81 24.04 21.44
N SER A 104 -6.18 23.37 20.47
CA SER A 104 -5.34 22.18 20.68
C SER A 104 -3.85 22.49 20.54
N ASN A 105 -3.50 23.77 20.32
CA ASN A 105 -2.17 24.21 19.94
C ASN A 105 -1.57 23.39 18.78
N LEU A 106 -2.40 23.04 17.79
CA LEU A 106 -2.04 22.05 16.76
C LEU A 106 -2.42 22.49 15.35
N VAL A 107 -1.47 22.44 14.42
CA VAL A 107 -1.70 22.44 12.97
C VAL A 107 -1.32 21.07 12.41
N VAL A 108 -2.15 20.52 11.53
CA VAL A 108 -1.89 19.23 10.89
C VAL A 108 -1.73 19.41 9.40
N PHE A 109 -0.60 18.90 8.90
CA PHE A 109 -0.32 18.74 7.48
C PHE A 109 -0.76 17.34 7.08
N ASP A 110 -1.87 17.25 6.36
CA ASP A 110 -2.41 16.01 5.82
C ASP A 110 -1.84 15.82 4.40
N LEU A 111 -0.84 14.94 4.31
CA LEU A 111 -0.11 14.66 3.08
C LEU A 111 -0.79 13.48 2.39
N ASP A 112 -1.75 13.78 1.52
CA ASP A 112 -2.64 12.79 0.90
C ASP A 112 -2.01 12.10 -0.34
N SER A 113 -0.80 12.49 -0.73
CA SER A 113 -0.05 11.93 -1.85
C SER A 113 1.47 11.89 -1.62
N SER A 114 2.17 11.08 -2.40
CA SER A 114 3.64 11.08 -2.42
C SER A 114 4.24 12.37 -2.95
N ALA A 115 3.49 13.12 -3.78
CA ALA A 115 3.92 14.44 -4.28
C ALA A 115 3.89 15.50 -3.18
N ALA A 116 2.90 15.42 -2.28
CA ALA A 116 2.79 16.27 -1.09
C ALA A 116 3.98 16.09 -0.14
N VAL A 117 4.40 14.84 0.08
CA VAL A 117 5.57 14.50 0.91
C VAL A 117 6.85 15.01 0.25
N HIS A 118 7.04 14.77 -1.05
CA HIS A 118 8.23 15.23 -1.78
C HIS A 118 8.36 16.75 -1.81
N PHE A 119 7.26 17.46 -2.02
CA PHE A 119 7.24 18.92 -1.97
C PHE A 119 7.68 19.43 -0.59
N ALA A 120 7.19 18.81 0.49
CA ALA A 120 7.60 19.18 1.83
C ALA A 120 9.09 18.92 2.08
N ASP A 121 9.64 17.80 1.57
CA ASP A 121 11.07 17.48 1.67
C ASP A 121 11.95 18.48 0.91
N GLU A 122 11.55 18.88 -0.30
CA GLU A 122 12.26 19.91 -1.10
C GLU A 122 12.28 21.28 -0.41
N MET A 123 11.23 21.62 0.33
CA MET A 123 11.11 22.88 1.07
C MET A 123 11.90 22.88 2.39
N GLY A 124 12.49 21.74 2.79
CA GLY A 124 13.31 21.61 3.99
C GLY A 124 12.86 20.50 4.95
N GLY A 125 11.82 19.74 4.59
CA GLY A 125 11.32 18.59 5.33
C GLY A 125 10.60 18.94 6.64
N PHE A 126 9.87 17.98 7.18
CA PHE A 126 9.30 18.14 8.51
C PHE A 126 10.36 17.84 9.58
N PRO A 127 10.45 18.64 10.64
CA PRO A 127 11.20 18.25 11.84
C PRO A 127 10.61 16.97 12.43
N ASP A 128 11.41 16.28 13.26
CA ASP A 128 10.94 15.11 13.98
C ASP A 128 9.74 15.50 14.87
N SER A 129 8.57 14.94 14.53
CA SER A 129 7.28 15.38 15.06
C SER A 129 6.28 14.24 15.10
N VAL A 130 5.21 14.43 15.87
CA VAL A 130 4.10 13.49 15.95
C VAL A 130 3.53 13.19 14.57
N ALA A 131 3.33 11.91 14.27
CA ALA A 131 2.91 11.47 12.94
C ALA A 131 1.92 10.28 12.98
N VAL A 132 0.91 10.34 12.12
CA VAL A 132 -0.13 9.31 11.98
C VAL A 132 -0.09 8.72 10.58
N LYS A 133 -0.06 7.39 10.47
CA LYS A 133 -0.23 6.65 9.22
C LYS A 133 -1.70 6.66 8.80
N THR A 134 -1.99 7.29 7.67
CA THR A 134 -3.33 7.30 7.05
C THR A 134 -3.41 6.27 5.93
N GLY A 135 -4.59 6.10 5.32
CA GLY A 135 -4.78 5.13 4.24
C GLY A 135 -4.10 5.50 2.92
N LYS A 136 -3.60 6.74 2.76
CA LYS A 136 -2.97 7.24 1.53
C LYS A 136 -1.65 7.99 1.76
N GLY A 137 -1.35 8.39 2.99
CA GLY A 137 -0.12 9.09 3.35
C GLY A 137 0.02 9.25 4.85
N HIS A 138 0.38 10.45 5.33
CA HIS A 138 0.60 10.69 6.75
C HIS A 138 0.02 12.04 7.17
N HIS A 139 -0.50 12.10 8.40
CA HIS A 139 -0.70 13.37 9.08
C HIS A 139 0.58 13.71 9.84
N ILE A 140 1.13 14.90 9.62
CA ILE A 140 2.20 15.45 10.46
C ILE A 140 1.60 16.52 11.36
N TYR A 141 1.76 16.32 12.67
CA TYR A 141 1.21 17.17 13.72
C TYR A 141 2.32 18.14 14.13
N ALA A 142 2.09 19.44 14.01
CA ALA A 142 3.02 20.49 14.43
C ALA A 142 2.30 21.49 15.35
N LYS A 143 3.06 22.20 16.17
CA LYS A 143 2.52 23.23 17.04
C LYS A 143 1.92 24.38 16.24
N TYR A 144 0.83 24.91 16.77
CA TYR A 144 0.15 26.06 16.19
C TYR A 144 1.10 27.27 16.13
N PRO A 145 1.23 27.95 14.98
CA PRO A 145 2.29 28.94 14.77
C PRO A 145 1.98 30.34 15.34
N GLY A 146 0.87 30.50 16.07
CA GLY A 146 0.52 31.74 16.76
C GLY A 146 -0.22 32.79 15.92
N PHE A 147 -0.74 32.43 14.74
CA PHE A 147 -1.61 33.27 13.91
C PHE A 147 -2.74 32.44 13.28
N GLU A 148 -3.89 33.08 13.01
CA GLU A 148 -5.08 32.41 12.45
C GLU A 148 -4.77 31.76 11.10
N ILE A 149 -5.04 30.47 10.99
CA ILE A 149 -4.92 29.68 9.77
C ILE A 149 -6.19 28.87 9.63
N ARG A 150 -6.96 29.12 8.57
CA ARG A 150 -8.15 28.33 8.27
C ARG A 150 -7.78 27.04 7.56
N ASN A 151 -8.69 26.07 7.63
CA ASN A 151 -8.57 24.86 6.82
C ASN A 151 -8.44 25.21 5.34
N SER A 152 -7.48 24.58 4.68
CA SER A 152 -7.22 24.77 3.27
C SER A 152 -6.99 23.44 2.60
N VAL A 153 -7.46 23.33 1.35
CA VAL A 153 -7.31 22.15 0.51
C VAL A 153 -6.50 22.57 -0.71
N ASN A 154 -5.23 22.19 -0.77
CA ASN A 154 -4.40 22.49 -1.94
C ASN A 154 -4.44 21.34 -2.95
N LYS A 155 -5.45 21.36 -3.83
CA LYS A 155 -5.67 20.32 -4.85
C LYS A 155 -4.54 20.17 -5.88
N LYS A 156 -3.58 21.09 -5.94
CA LYS A 156 -2.42 21.00 -6.86
C LYS A 156 -1.23 20.27 -6.23
N LEU A 157 -1.05 20.41 -4.91
CA LEU A 157 0.04 19.82 -4.16
C LEU A 157 -0.39 18.62 -3.32
N ASP A 158 -1.70 18.35 -3.21
CA ASP A 158 -2.31 17.34 -2.32
C ASP A 158 -1.86 17.47 -0.86
N ILE A 159 -1.58 18.71 -0.43
CA ILE A 159 -1.33 19.07 0.97
C ILE A 159 -2.58 19.75 1.51
N ASP A 160 -3.27 19.04 2.41
CA ASP A 160 -4.42 19.55 3.13
C ASP A 160 -3.96 20.10 4.49
N ILE A 161 -4.35 21.34 4.79
CA ILE A 161 -4.07 21.96 6.09
C ILE A 161 -5.32 21.86 6.95
N ARG A 162 -5.16 21.24 8.12
CA ARG A 162 -6.18 21.21 9.19
C ARG A 162 -5.68 22.06 10.35
N ALA A 163 -6.35 23.20 10.56
CA ALA A 163 -5.98 24.22 11.51
C ALA A 163 -7.25 24.78 12.18
N ASP A 164 -7.41 26.10 12.28
CA ASP A 164 -8.55 26.73 12.93
C ASP A 164 -9.87 26.35 12.22
N GLY A 165 -10.85 25.96 13.02
CA GLY A 165 -12.15 25.49 12.56
C GLY A 165 -12.14 24.10 11.90
N GLY A 166 -11.06 23.32 12.07
CA GLY A 166 -10.88 21.97 11.54
C GLY A 166 -10.80 20.87 12.59
N TYR A 167 -10.79 19.62 12.13
CA TYR A 167 -10.47 18.46 12.95
C TYR A 167 -9.88 17.34 12.09
N VAL A 168 -9.20 16.40 12.74
CA VAL A 168 -8.66 15.18 12.13
C VAL A 168 -9.14 13.95 12.88
N ALA A 169 -9.22 12.80 12.20
CA ALA A 169 -9.41 11.52 12.88
C ALA A 169 -8.07 11.06 13.48
N ALA A 170 -8.08 10.71 14.76
CA ALA A 170 -6.89 10.31 15.51
C ALA A 170 -6.88 8.80 15.78
N PRO A 171 -5.69 8.19 15.98
CA PRO A 171 -5.61 6.77 16.33
C PRO A 171 -6.45 6.39 17.57
N PRO A 172 -6.99 5.16 17.67
CA PRO A 172 -7.04 4.08 16.68
C PRO A 172 -8.33 4.14 15.81
N SER A 173 -8.73 5.32 15.34
CA SER A 173 -9.94 5.47 14.51
C SER A 173 -9.89 4.62 13.24
N ILE A 174 -11.04 4.23 12.71
CA ILE A 174 -11.14 3.42 11.48
C ILE A 174 -11.74 4.26 10.35
N HIS A 175 -11.03 4.37 9.24
CA HIS A 175 -11.49 5.00 8.01
C HIS A 175 -12.63 4.20 7.36
N GLY A 176 -13.47 4.85 6.55
CA GLY A 176 -14.52 4.17 5.78
C GLY A 176 -14.01 3.06 4.84
N SER A 177 -12.72 3.08 4.47
CA SER A 177 -12.09 2.01 3.69
C SER A 177 -11.71 0.76 4.50
N GLY A 178 -11.79 0.84 5.83
CA GLY A 178 -11.30 -0.20 6.75
C GLY A 178 -9.87 0.02 7.26
N HIS A 179 -9.16 1.05 6.74
CA HIS A 179 -7.83 1.43 7.25
C HIS A 179 -7.92 2.00 8.66
N GLN A 180 -7.04 1.57 9.56
CA GLN A 180 -6.95 2.13 10.91
C GLN A 180 -5.92 3.26 10.94
N TYR A 181 -6.30 4.41 11.49
CA TYR A 181 -5.35 5.47 11.81
C TYR A 181 -4.45 4.97 12.93
N ASP A 182 -3.14 4.85 12.68
CA ASP A 182 -2.17 4.35 13.64
C ASP A 182 -1.00 5.33 13.76
N TRP A 183 -0.43 5.45 14.97
CA TRP A 183 0.80 6.22 15.15
C TRP A 183 1.94 5.59 14.34
N ILE A 184 2.80 6.42 13.75
CA ILE A 184 4.09 5.94 13.25
C ILE A 184 4.93 5.52 14.47
N GLU A 185 5.64 4.39 14.38
CA GLU A 185 6.45 3.85 15.48
C GLU A 185 7.47 4.89 15.97
N GLY A 186 7.43 5.23 17.27
CA GLY A 186 8.28 6.26 17.88
C GLY A 186 7.76 7.69 17.73
N HIS A 187 6.67 7.92 17.00
CA HIS A 187 6.09 9.24 16.73
C HIS A 187 4.68 9.42 17.32
N SER A 188 4.31 8.64 18.33
CA SER A 188 3.04 8.88 19.03
C SER A 188 3.11 10.13 19.91
N ILE A 189 1.97 10.76 20.18
CA ILE A 189 1.86 11.88 21.14
C ILE A 189 2.30 11.52 22.57
N PHE A 190 2.51 10.23 22.86
CA PHE A 190 2.96 9.74 24.15
C PHE A 190 4.49 9.59 24.20
N GLU A 191 5.15 9.57 23.04
CA GLU A 191 6.59 9.40 22.89
C GLU A 191 7.28 10.72 22.56
N ILE A 192 6.67 11.53 21.69
CA ILE A 192 7.20 12.83 21.29
C ILE A 192 6.10 13.90 21.32
N GLU A 193 6.50 15.15 21.54
CA GLU A 193 5.60 16.30 21.46
C GLU A 193 5.56 16.83 20.01
N PRO A 194 4.44 17.44 19.55
CA PRO A 194 4.43 18.14 18.28
C PRO A 194 5.55 19.20 18.22
N SER A 195 6.32 19.16 17.14
CA SER A 195 7.42 20.09 16.87
C SER A 195 6.94 21.51 16.59
N GLU A 196 7.81 22.50 16.77
CA GLU A 196 7.58 23.84 16.24
C GLU A 196 7.57 23.82 14.70
N CYS A 197 6.77 24.68 14.07
CA CYS A 197 6.80 24.83 12.61
C CYS A 197 8.17 25.36 12.16
N SER A 198 8.81 24.67 11.20
CA SER A 198 10.04 25.13 10.56
C SER A 198 9.79 26.37 9.70
N SER A 199 10.87 27.03 9.24
CA SER A 199 10.77 28.27 8.47
C SER A 199 9.90 28.14 7.22
N TRP A 200 10.03 27.05 6.47
CA TRP A 200 9.22 26.83 5.27
C TRP A 200 7.75 26.54 5.60
N MET A 201 7.48 25.84 6.71
CA MET A 201 6.11 25.58 7.16
C MET A 201 5.39 26.88 7.48
N ILE A 202 6.08 27.80 8.17
CA ILE A 202 5.54 29.13 8.47
C ILE A 202 5.29 29.93 7.19
N GLU A 203 6.22 29.92 6.24
CA GLU A 203 6.07 30.62 4.96
C GLU A 203 4.90 30.05 4.13
N TYR A 204 4.79 28.73 4.04
CA TYR A 204 3.70 28.05 3.36
C TYR A 204 2.32 28.37 3.98
N LEU A 205 2.23 28.35 5.31
CA LEU A 205 1.00 28.68 6.03
C LEU A 205 0.62 30.16 5.85
N LYS A 206 1.60 31.07 5.79
CA LYS A 206 1.36 32.49 5.50
C LYS A 206 0.89 32.74 4.06
N ASP A 207 1.45 32.04 3.09
CA ASP A 207 1.06 32.15 1.68
C ASP A 207 -0.40 31.72 1.46
N ILE A 208 -0.81 30.61 2.09
CA ILE A 208 -2.19 30.13 2.06
C ILE A 208 -3.14 31.07 2.81
N ALA A 209 -2.71 31.61 3.95
CA ALA A 209 -3.51 32.58 4.71
C ALA A 209 -3.73 33.90 3.94
N GLY A 210 -2.76 34.32 3.11
CA GLY A 210 -2.82 35.54 2.28
C GLY A 210 -3.61 35.42 0.96
N SER A 211 -3.92 34.20 0.51
CA SER A 211 -4.49 33.92 -0.82
C SER A 211 -5.94 33.41 -0.82
N ALA A 212 -6.62 33.37 0.33
CA ALA A 212 -7.99 32.86 0.43
C ALA A 212 -9.02 33.80 -0.27
N PRO A 213 -9.80 33.33 -1.26
CA PRO A 213 -10.94 34.09 -1.80
C PRO A 213 -12.12 34.06 -0.81
N PRO A 214 -13.00 35.08 -0.81
CA PRO A 214 -14.21 35.06 0.02
C PRO A 214 -15.20 33.98 -0.49
N PRO A 215 -16.07 33.44 0.39
CA PRO A 215 -16.95 32.32 0.07
C PRO A 215 -17.87 32.60 -1.12
N SER A 216 -17.95 31.63 -2.05
CA SER A 216 -18.86 31.69 -3.21
C SER A 216 -20.33 31.65 -2.77
N GLU A 217 -21.22 32.31 -3.51
CA GLU A 217 -22.66 32.45 -3.17
C GLU A 217 -23.39 31.11 -2.94
N LEU A 218 -22.90 30.02 -3.54
CA LEU A 218 -23.40 28.65 -3.34
C LEU A 218 -23.19 28.10 -1.92
N GLU A 219 -22.13 28.54 -1.22
CA GLU A 219 -21.90 28.16 0.18
C GLU A 219 -22.80 28.93 1.15
N LYS A 220 -23.22 30.15 0.78
CA LYS A 220 -24.17 30.95 1.58
C LYS A 220 -25.59 30.36 1.55
N GLU A 221 -26.01 29.78 0.42
CA GLU A 221 -27.29 29.07 0.33
C GLU A 221 -27.33 27.80 1.20
N PHE A 222 -26.24 27.03 1.24
CA PHE A 222 -26.17 25.82 2.06
C PHE A 222 -26.21 26.09 3.58
N VAL A 223 -25.70 27.25 4.02
CA VAL A 223 -25.72 27.67 5.43
C VAL A 223 -27.08 28.24 5.84
N ASN A 224 -27.82 28.87 4.94
CA ASN A 224 -29.15 29.43 5.25
C ASN A 224 -30.21 28.33 5.45
N ILE A 225 -30.07 27.16 4.85
CA ILE A 225 -30.97 26.01 5.05
C ILE A 225 -30.84 25.40 6.46
N LEU A 226 -29.72 25.63 7.15
CA LEU A 226 -29.44 25.08 8.49
C LEU A 226 -29.72 26.08 9.64
N LYS A 227 -30.24 27.28 9.35
CA LYS A 227 -30.45 28.35 10.36
C LYS A 227 -31.91 28.65 10.70
N THR A 228 -32.87 27.94 10.14
CA THR A 228 -34.28 28.04 10.54
C THR A 228 -34.62 26.90 11.48
N ASP A 229 -34.33 27.10 12.76
CA ASP A 229 -35.09 26.59 13.92
C ASP A 229 -34.14 26.54 15.11
N GLU A 230 -33.99 27.68 15.79
CA GLU A 230 -33.72 27.75 17.23
C GLU A 230 -33.74 29.24 17.65
N THR A 231 -34.94 29.74 17.96
CA THR A 231 -35.15 30.92 18.80
C THR A 231 -35.74 30.47 20.12
N GLU A 232 -35.03 30.68 21.23
CA GLU A 232 -35.53 31.32 22.48
C GLU A 232 -34.52 31.21 23.65
N ILE A 233 -33.70 32.27 23.80
CA ILE A 233 -33.48 33.15 24.97
C ILE A 233 -33.41 32.55 26.41
N LEU A 234 -32.19 32.61 27.00
CA LEU A 234 -31.69 33.10 28.34
C LEU A 234 -32.41 32.72 29.68
N PRO A 235 -31.80 32.88 30.90
CA PRO A 235 -30.47 33.40 31.29
C PRO A 235 -29.68 32.57 32.35
N GLU A 236 -28.45 33.03 32.60
CA GLU A 236 -27.50 32.65 33.66
C GLU A 236 -28.11 32.54 35.08
N THR A 237 -27.63 31.60 35.91
CA THR A 237 -27.22 31.88 37.30
C THR A 237 -26.59 30.67 38.03
N LYS A 238 -25.47 30.97 38.72
CA LYS A 238 -24.98 30.40 40.00
C LYS A 238 -24.52 28.93 40.07
N ILE A 239 -23.22 28.79 40.31
CA ILE A 239 -22.63 27.65 41.04
C ILE A 239 -23.17 27.67 42.49
N PRO A 240 -23.67 26.54 43.01
CA PRO A 240 -23.12 26.04 44.27
C PRO A 240 -22.97 24.52 44.34
N GLU A 241 -21.82 24.13 44.88
CA GLU A 241 -21.55 23.04 45.83
C GLU A 241 -21.93 21.57 45.54
N ILE A 242 -20.89 20.76 45.76
CA ILE A 242 -20.80 19.32 45.79
C ILE A 242 -21.94 18.67 46.60
N LYS A 243 -22.67 17.75 45.97
CA LYS A 243 -23.29 16.60 46.64
C LYS A 243 -22.87 15.31 45.95
N THR A 244 -22.15 14.50 46.70
CA THR A 244 -21.89 13.08 46.48
C THR A 244 -23.19 12.30 46.23
N ASN A 245 -23.27 11.51 45.14
CA ASN A 245 -23.65 10.09 45.18
C ASN A 245 -23.68 9.43 43.79
N GLU A 246 -22.84 8.40 43.66
CA GLU A 246 -23.03 7.09 43.04
C GLU A 246 -23.96 6.92 41.81
N ASN A 247 -23.38 6.39 40.72
CA ASN A 247 -24.04 5.39 39.87
C ASN A 247 -23.00 4.49 39.19
N LYS A 248 -22.77 3.31 39.79
CA LYS A 248 -21.89 2.23 39.34
C LYS A 248 -22.74 1.28 38.47
N LYS A 249 -22.47 1.13 37.16
CA LYS A 249 -23.21 0.14 36.34
C LYS A 249 -22.74 -1.28 36.70
N ARG A 250 -23.73 -2.16 36.90
CA ARG A 250 -23.69 -3.41 37.68
C ARG A 250 -23.31 -4.66 36.87
N ASP A 251 -22.66 -5.62 37.51
CA ASP A 251 -22.24 -6.93 36.94
C ASP A 251 -23.44 -7.89 36.74
N TYR A 252 -23.33 -8.89 35.85
CA TYR A 252 -24.38 -9.90 35.57
C TYR A 252 -24.87 -10.60 36.84
N LEU A 253 -23.96 -10.92 37.76
CA LEU A 253 -24.29 -11.49 39.08
C LEU A 253 -25.12 -10.53 39.94
N ASP A 254 -24.90 -9.22 39.82
CA ASP A 254 -25.64 -8.20 40.56
C ASP A 254 -27.06 -8.00 39.98
N ILE A 255 -27.20 -8.06 38.65
CA ILE A 255 -28.50 -8.06 37.94
C ILE A 255 -29.34 -9.31 38.30
N LEU A 256 -28.70 -10.47 38.41
CA LEU A 256 -29.35 -11.73 38.80
C LEU A 256 -29.86 -11.68 40.25
N THR A 257 -29.05 -11.13 41.17
CA THR A 257 -29.29 -11.25 42.62
C THR A 257 -30.17 -10.11 43.16
N ASN A 258 -29.87 -8.88 42.77
CA ASN A 258 -30.42 -7.65 43.38
C ASN A 258 -31.50 -6.95 42.53
N GLY A 259 -31.70 -7.36 41.28
CA GLY A 259 -32.78 -6.85 40.44
C GLY A 259 -32.59 -5.41 39.95
N CYS A 260 -33.63 -4.82 39.33
CA CYS A 260 -33.52 -3.52 38.64
C CYS A 260 -34.69 -2.56 38.94
N VAL A 261 -34.37 -1.26 38.98
CA VAL A 261 -35.29 -0.13 39.26
C VAL A 261 -35.72 0.61 37.99
N GLN A 262 -36.80 1.42 38.09
CA GLN A 262 -37.63 1.90 36.98
C GLN A 262 -36.91 2.49 35.74
N ARG A 263 -35.74 3.14 35.91
CA ARG A 263 -34.97 3.78 34.82
C ARG A 263 -33.95 2.87 34.12
N GLU A 264 -33.69 1.67 34.62
CA GLU A 264 -32.60 0.78 34.14
C GLU A 264 -33.12 -0.58 33.63
N ARG A 265 -34.45 -0.75 33.57
CA ARG A 265 -35.11 -2.04 33.36
C ARG A 265 -34.77 -2.66 31.99
N ASN A 266 -34.73 -1.86 30.94
CA ASN A 266 -34.49 -2.35 29.56
C ASN A 266 -33.03 -2.77 29.35
N ASP A 267 -32.07 -2.06 29.93
CA ASP A 267 -30.65 -2.39 29.86
C ASP A 267 -30.36 -3.69 30.62
N CYS A 268 -30.91 -3.84 31.84
CA CYS A 268 -30.82 -5.08 32.61
C CYS A 268 -31.43 -6.26 31.86
N ALA A 269 -32.62 -6.08 31.30
CA ALA A 269 -33.35 -7.11 30.57
C ALA A 269 -32.60 -7.58 29.31
N THR A 270 -32.02 -6.65 28.56
CA THR A 270 -31.22 -6.93 27.36
C THR A 270 -29.95 -7.70 27.70
N THR A 271 -29.26 -7.29 28.77
CA THR A 271 -28.04 -7.94 29.26
C THR A 271 -28.33 -9.36 29.75
N TYR A 272 -29.40 -9.52 30.54
CA TYR A 272 -29.80 -10.81 31.09
C TYR A 272 -30.22 -11.81 30.01
N VAL A 273 -31.04 -11.39 29.05
CA VAL A 273 -31.48 -12.26 27.94
C VAL A 273 -30.32 -12.60 27.00
N GLY A 274 -29.45 -11.64 26.69
CA GLY A 274 -28.24 -11.92 25.90
C GLY A 274 -27.36 -12.99 26.54
N HIS A 275 -27.19 -12.93 27.86
CA HIS A 275 -26.48 -13.97 28.58
C HIS A 275 -27.20 -15.33 28.51
N LEU A 276 -28.51 -15.39 28.72
CA LEU A 276 -29.27 -16.65 28.62
C LEU A 276 -29.22 -17.29 27.23
N PHE A 277 -29.11 -16.50 26.15
CA PHE A 277 -28.87 -17.05 24.81
C PHE A 277 -27.45 -17.62 24.64
N SER A 278 -26.48 -17.11 25.41
CA SER A 278 -25.10 -17.60 25.40
C SER A 278 -24.88 -18.90 26.19
N THR A 279 -25.80 -19.28 27.10
CA THR A 279 -25.70 -20.50 27.92
C THR A 279 -26.17 -21.77 27.20
N GLY A 280 -26.76 -21.64 25.99
CA GLY A 280 -27.21 -22.77 25.19
C GLY A 280 -28.59 -23.35 25.59
N LEU A 281 -29.34 -22.66 26.46
CA LEU A 281 -30.71 -23.03 26.83
C LEU A 281 -31.67 -22.96 25.63
N LYS A 282 -32.75 -23.75 25.65
CA LYS A 282 -33.78 -23.69 24.61
C LYS A 282 -34.60 -22.41 24.74
N GLU A 283 -35.08 -21.89 23.61
CA GLU A 283 -35.81 -20.62 23.56
C GLU A 283 -36.98 -20.53 24.56
N ASN A 284 -37.76 -21.60 24.71
CA ASN A 284 -38.86 -21.64 25.68
C ASN A 284 -38.36 -21.55 27.13
N GLU A 285 -37.21 -22.15 27.44
CA GLU A 285 -36.59 -22.13 28.77
C GLU A 285 -36.02 -20.74 29.09
N ILE A 286 -35.41 -20.08 28.09
CA ILE A 286 -34.95 -18.69 28.19
C ILE A 286 -36.14 -17.77 28.45
N TRP A 287 -37.26 -17.96 27.73
CA TRP A 287 -38.45 -17.12 27.86
C TRP A 287 -39.11 -17.26 29.23
N GLU A 288 -39.29 -18.47 29.75
CA GLU A 288 -39.85 -18.69 31.09
C GLU A 288 -38.94 -18.12 32.19
N THR A 289 -37.62 -18.34 32.07
CA THR A 289 -36.62 -17.81 33.00
C THR A 289 -36.63 -16.28 33.02
N PHE A 290 -36.74 -15.66 31.85
CA PHE A 290 -36.78 -14.21 31.70
C PHE A 290 -38.05 -13.59 32.29
N LYS A 291 -39.23 -14.22 32.10
CA LYS A 291 -40.48 -13.78 32.75
C LYS A 291 -40.40 -13.86 34.26
N LEU A 292 -39.85 -14.95 34.80
CA LEU A 292 -39.71 -15.15 36.24
C LEU A 292 -38.80 -14.10 36.86
N TRP A 293 -37.65 -13.83 36.23
CA TRP A 293 -36.74 -12.77 36.65
C TRP A 293 -37.41 -11.39 36.64
N ASN A 294 -38.16 -11.03 35.58
CA ASN A 294 -38.87 -9.75 35.54
C ASN A 294 -39.92 -9.61 36.66
N LYS A 295 -40.64 -10.69 36.99
CA LYS A 295 -41.66 -10.65 38.04
C LYS A 295 -41.07 -10.51 39.45
N GLU A 296 -39.97 -11.21 39.73
CA GLU A 296 -39.40 -11.26 41.08
C GLU A 296 -38.39 -10.14 41.35
N LYS A 297 -37.66 -9.70 40.32
CA LYS A 297 -36.46 -8.87 40.47
C LYS A 297 -36.59 -7.50 39.82
N VAL A 298 -37.59 -7.22 38.98
CA VAL A 298 -37.76 -5.90 38.33
C VAL A 298 -38.91 -5.13 38.98
N LYS A 299 -38.66 -3.89 39.43
CA LYS A 299 -39.66 -3.04 40.10
C LYS A 299 -39.75 -1.63 39.48
N PRO A 300 -40.92 -1.21 38.96
CA PRO A 300 -42.10 -2.05 38.66
C PRO A 300 -41.80 -3.01 37.48
N PRO A 301 -42.41 -4.20 37.44
CA PRO A 301 -42.14 -5.19 36.39
C PRO A 301 -42.49 -4.64 35.01
N LEU A 302 -41.72 -5.04 33.99
CA LEU A 302 -41.99 -4.70 32.59
C LEU A 302 -43.27 -5.38 32.10
N GLY A 303 -44.00 -4.71 31.20
CA GLY A 303 -45.18 -5.28 30.56
C GLY A 303 -44.83 -6.45 29.64
N GLU A 304 -45.78 -7.34 29.39
CA GLU A 304 -45.54 -8.56 28.60
C GLU A 304 -45.10 -8.25 27.15
N GLU A 305 -45.61 -7.15 26.57
CA GLU A 305 -45.20 -6.71 25.22
C GLU A 305 -43.76 -6.18 25.19
N GLU A 306 -43.33 -5.44 26.21
CA GLU A 306 -41.96 -4.94 26.33
C GLU A 306 -40.98 -6.10 26.51
N LEU A 307 -41.32 -7.09 27.34
CA LEU A 307 -40.53 -8.31 27.49
C LEU A 307 -40.39 -9.07 26.17
N LYS A 308 -41.49 -9.26 25.42
CA LYS A 308 -41.46 -9.96 24.12
C LYS A 308 -40.59 -9.21 23.12
N SER A 309 -40.64 -7.88 23.13
CA SER A 309 -39.83 -7.02 22.26
C SER A 309 -38.32 -7.19 22.52
N VAL A 310 -37.90 -7.12 23.80
CA VAL A 310 -36.49 -7.31 24.19
C VAL A 310 -36.01 -8.72 23.80
N PHE A 311 -36.81 -9.73 24.09
CA PHE A 311 -36.47 -11.12 23.79
C PHE A 311 -36.29 -11.38 22.29
N ASN A 312 -37.24 -10.92 21.48
CA ASN A 312 -37.18 -11.11 20.02
C ASN A 312 -36.03 -10.30 19.37
N SER A 313 -35.75 -9.11 19.89
CA SER A 313 -34.62 -8.28 19.43
C SER A 313 -33.27 -8.99 19.63
N ILE A 314 -33.07 -9.57 20.82
CA ILE A 314 -31.84 -10.32 21.11
C ILE A 314 -31.77 -11.62 20.31
N LYS A 315 -32.89 -12.34 20.17
CA LYS A 315 -32.97 -13.55 19.33
C LYS A 315 -32.52 -13.30 17.89
N ILE A 316 -32.97 -12.21 17.26
CA ILE A 316 -32.60 -11.85 15.89
C ILE A 316 -31.11 -11.50 15.79
N THR A 317 -30.57 -10.83 16.81
CA THR A 317 -29.16 -10.44 16.88
C THR A 317 -28.25 -11.67 16.96
N GLU A 318 -28.58 -12.64 17.80
CA GLU A 318 -27.84 -13.91 17.92
C GLU A 318 -27.93 -14.77 16.65
N GLN A 319 -29.09 -14.82 16.00
CA GLN A 319 -29.24 -15.53 14.72
C GLN A 319 -28.41 -14.91 13.58
N LYS A 320 -28.15 -13.59 13.63
CA LYS A 320 -27.29 -12.90 12.66
C LYS A 320 -25.80 -13.11 12.95
N ASN A 321 -25.37 -13.07 14.21
CA ASN A 321 -23.97 -13.32 14.59
C ASN A 321 -23.53 -14.75 14.22
N LYS A 322 -24.44 -15.73 14.27
CA LYS A 322 -24.20 -17.10 13.77
C LYS A 322 -23.99 -17.21 12.25
N LYS A 323 -24.34 -16.17 11.46
CA LYS A 323 -24.18 -16.15 9.99
C LYS A 323 -22.89 -15.44 9.51
N GLU A 324 -22.20 -14.67 10.36
CA GLU A 324 -21.03 -13.86 9.96
C GLU A 324 -19.67 -14.53 10.21
N THR A 325 -19.60 -15.62 10.97
CA THR A 325 -18.47 -16.56 10.88
C THR A 325 -18.56 -17.29 9.53
N LYS A 326 -17.97 -16.73 8.48
CA LYS A 326 -17.79 -17.42 7.19
C LYS A 326 -17.02 -18.70 7.43
N THR A 327 -17.74 -19.82 7.44
CA THR A 327 -17.14 -21.14 7.31
C THR A 327 -16.41 -21.21 5.97
N ILE A 328 -15.19 -21.73 5.98
CA ILE A 328 -14.45 -22.02 4.74
C ILE A 328 -15.29 -23.03 3.95
N ASP A 329 -15.83 -22.62 2.81
CA ASP A 329 -16.54 -23.54 1.92
C ASP A 329 -15.51 -24.37 1.15
N VAL A 330 -15.31 -25.62 1.59
CA VAL A 330 -14.38 -26.57 0.97
C VAL A 330 -14.70 -26.79 -0.52
N ASN A 331 -15.95 -26.60 -0.95
CA ASN A 331 -16.32 -26.74 -2.35
C ASN A 331 -15.75 -25.63 -3.24
N SER A 332 -15.38 -24.48 -2.67
CA SER A 332 -14.69 -23.41 -3.41
C SER A 332 -13.29 -23.81 -3.90
N PHE A 333 -12.71 -24.88 -3.34
CA PHE A 333 -11.44 -25.45 -3.78
C PHE A 333 -11.59 -26.44 -4.94
N LEU A 334 -12.82 -26.84 -5.28
CA LEU A 334 -13.06 -27.74 -6.42
C LEU A 334 -12.91 -26.98 -7.74
N TYR A 335 -12.21 -27.60 -8.69
CA TYR A 335 -12.05 -27.05 -10.02
C TYR A 335 -13.39 -27.00 -10.75
N ASN A 336 -13.73 -25.83 -11.28
CA ASN A 336 -14.86 -25.65 -12.18
C ASN A 336 -14.36 -25.63 -13.63
N LYS A 337 -14.99 -26.46 -14.48
CA LYS A 337 -14.60 -26.61 -15.89
C LYS A 337 -14.60 -25.29 -16.65
N GLU A 338 -15.67 -24.49 -16.55
CA GLU A 338 -15.76 -23.21 -17.27
C GLU A 338 -14.67 -22.24 -16.83
N LYS A 339 -14.45 -22.10 -15.51
CA LYS A 339 -13.39 -21.26 -14.93
C LYS A 339 -12.01 -21.73 -15.38
N THR A 340 -11.71 -23.02 -15.29
CA THR A 340 -10.40 -23.56 -15.69
C THR A 340 -10.11 -23.32 -17.16
N VAL A 341 -11.08 -23.57 -18.05
CA VAL A 341 -10.91 -23.31 -19.50
C VAL A 341 -10.74 -21.82 -19.76
N SER A 342 -11.54 -20.96 -19.12
CA SER A 342 -11.44 -19.51 -19.30
C SER A 342 -10.13 -18.90 -18.78
N ASN A 343 -9.56 -19.48 -17.72
CA ASN A 343 -8.33 -19.02 -17.10
C ASN A 343 -7.07 -19.53 -17.82
N PHE A 344 -7.16 -20.65 -18.56
CA PHE A 344 -5.99 -21.27 -19.20
C PHE A 344 -5.24 -20.31 -20.13
N GLN A 345 -5.97 -19.63 -21.03
CA GLN A 345 -5.36 -18.65 -21.92
C GLN A 345 -5.11 -17.30 -21.24
N LYS A 346 -6.03 -16.84 -20.37
CA LYS A 346 -5.90 -15.54 -19.69
C LYS A 346 -4.68 -15.44 -18.78
N ASN A 347 -4.28 -16.56 -18.18
CA ASN A 347 -3.15 -16.58 -17.26
C ASN A 347 -1.82 -16.92 -17.95
N TYR A 348 -1.83 -17.22 -19.25
CA TYR A 348 -0.60 -17.47 -19.99
C TYR A 348 0.14 -16.16 -20.26
N VAL A 349 1.22 -15.93 -19.52
CA VAL A 349 2.09 -14.76 -19.69
C VAL A 349 3.49 -15.27 -20.03
N ARG A 350 3.97 -14.85 -21.20
CA ARG A 350 5.34 -15.09 -21.69
C ARG A 350 5.83 -13.79 -22.32
N ILE A 351 6.88 -13.21 -21.76
CA ILE A 351 7.39 -11.90 -22.17
C ILE A 351 8.64 -12.10 -23.05
N PRO A 352 8.58 -11.72 -24.33
CA PRO A 352 9.75 -11.75 -25.21
C PRO A 352 10.72 -10.60 -24.87
N PHE A 353 12.00 -10.85 -25.08
CA PHE A 353 13.11 -9.92 -24.84
C PHE A 353 14.26 -10.06 -25.84
N ALA A 354 14.20 -11.01 -26.78
CA ALA A 354 15.29 -11.31 -27.72
C ALA A 354 15.63 -10.16 -28.66
N ASN A 355 14.59 -9.50 -29.19
CA ASN A 355 14.67 -8.67 -30.37
C ASN A 355 15.56 -9.34 -31.45
N THR A 356 16.62 -8.68 -31.93
CA THR A 356 17.56 -9.25 -32.91
C THR A 356 18.82 -9.84 -32.29
N ASN A 357 19.14 -9.51 -31.04
CA ASN A 357 20.46 -9.69 -30.44
C ASN A 357 20.55 -10.80 -29.38
N LEU A 358 19.42 -11.30 -28.86
CA LEU A 358 19.36 -12.27 -27.73
C LEU A 358 18.39 -13.44 -28.02
N LYS A 359 18.38 -13.97 -29.24
CA LYS A 359 17.42 -15.01 -29.69
C LYS A 359 17.72 -16.38 -29.10
N GLU A 360 18.98 -16.81 -29.10
CA GLU A 360 19.41 -18.06 -28.46
C GLU A 360 19.08 -18.06 -26.96
N LEU A 361 19.32 -16.94 -26.27
CA LEU A 361 18.99 -16.77 -24.87
C LEU A 361 17.49 -16.90 -24.64
N GLU A 362 16.65 -16.18 -25.38
CA GLU A 362 15.20 -16.29 -25.27
C GLU A 362 14.70 -17.72 -25.56
N ASN A 363 15.25 -18.38 -26.58
CA ASN A 363 14.92 -19.76 -26.93
C ASN A 363 15.31 -20.71 -25.79
N SER A 364 16.49 -20.57 -25.20
CA SER A 364 16.91 -21.36 -24.04
C SER A 364 16.03 -21.09 -22.81
N MET A 365 15.36 -19.94 -22.77
CA MET A 365 14.41 -19.55 -21.73
C MET A 365 12.96 -19.89 -22.12
N ASN A 366 12.77 -20.84 -23.05
CA ASN A 366 11.46 -21.32 -23.48
C ASN A 366 10.57 -20.20 -24.07
N GLY A 367 11.18 -19.33 -24.88
CA GLY A 367 10.50 -18.23 -25.57
C GLY A 367 10.26 -16.99 -24.72
N GLY A 368 10.99 -16.83 -23.61
CA GLY A 368 10.96 -15.60 -22.80
C GLY A 368 10.59 -15.79 -21.33
N PHE A 369 10.44 -14.68 -20.61
CA PHE A 369 10.14 -14.70 -19.19
C PHE A 369 8.67 -15.09 -18.93
N SER A 370 8.45 -16.16 -18.17
CA SER A 370 7.11 -16.53 -17.71
C SER A 370 6.58 -15.57 -16.63
N GLY A 371 5.28 -15.23 -16.70
CA GLY A 371 4.58 -14.62 -15.58
C GLY A 371 4.65 -15.50 -14.32
N GLY A 372 4.73 -14.89 -13.15
CA GLY A 372 4.91 -15.63 -11.89
C GLY A 372 6.32 -16.13 -11.63
N GLY A 373 7.25 -15.96 -12.58
CA GLY A 373 8.63 -16.39 -12.44
C GLY A 373 9.52 -15.34 -11.78
N PHE A 374 10.42 -15.80 -10.91
CA PHE A 374 11.49 -15.00 -10.35
C PHE A 374 12.84 -15.41 -10.97
N TYR A 375 13.51 -14.48 -11.64
CA TYR A 375 14.70 -14.70 -12.45
C TYR A 375 15.87 -13.92 -11.85
N LEU A 376 16.98 -14.61 -11.60
CA LEU A 376 18.13 -14.00 -10.95
C LEU A 376 19.38 -14.08 -11.83
N PHE A 377 19.99 -12.91 -12.04
CA PHE A 377 21.23 -12.74 -12.76
C PHE A 377 22.35 -12.36 -11.79
N GLY A 378 23.28 -13.29 -11.62
CA GLY A 378 24.55 -13.06 -10.96
C GLY A 378 25.62 -12.67 -11.95
N GLY A 379 26.78 -12.31 -11.43
CA GLY A 379 27.95 -12.10 -12.26
C GLY A 379 29.05 -11.37 -11.55
N ILE A 380 30.27 -11.62 -12.00
CA ILE A 380 31.48 -10.97 -11.48
C ILE A 380 31.38 -9.43 -11.64
N PRO A 381 32.12 -8.63 -10.84
CA PRO A 381 32.17 -7.18 -11.06
C PRO A 381 32.53 -6.84 -12.51
N SER A 382 31.95 -5.76 -13.05
CA SER A 382 32.20 -5.30 -14.43
C SER A 382 31.78 -6.25 -15.56
N SER A 383 31.10 -7.36 -15.27
CA SER A 383 30.61 -8.32 -16.27
C SER A 383 29.49 -7.81 -17.19
N GLY A 384 29.02 -6.58 -17.01
CA GLY A 384 27.93 -6.01 -17.82
C GLY A 384 26.53 -6.48 -17.42
N LYS A 385 26.30 -6.90 -16.16
CA LYS A 385 24.96 -7.27 -15.64
C LYS A 385 23.91 -6.19 -15.91
N THR A 386 24.20 -4.96 -15.50
CA THR A 386 23.29 -3.83 -15.69
C THR A 386 23.12 -3.50 -17.17
N VAL A 387 24.18 -3.62 -17.98
CA VAL A 387 24.10 -3.44 -19.44
C VAL A 387 23.15 -4.47 -20.07
N LEU A 388 23.26 -5.74 -19.69
CA LEU A 388 22.38 -6.80 -20.14
C LEU A 388 20.93 -6.55 -19.72
N LEU A 389 20.67 -6.29 -18.44
CA LEU A 389 19.30 -6.09 -17.96
C LEU A 389 18.68 -4.82 -18.54
N ASN A 390 19.47 -3.77 -18.74
CA ASN A 390 19.03 -2.56 -19.43
C ASN A 390 18.65 -2.86 -20.89
N ASN A 391 19.47 -3.64 -21.61
CA ASN A 391 19.18 -4.07 -22.97
C ASN A 391 17.91 -4.93 -23.03
N ILE A 392 17.74 -5.86 -22.09
CA ILE A 392 16.54 -6.70 -21.96
C ILE A 392 15.31 -5.81 -21.70
N ALA A 393 15.41 -4.85 -20.78
CA ALA A 393 14.32 -3.91 -20.47
C ALA A 393 13.86 -3.15 -21.72
N ASP A 394 14.81 -2.66 -22.52
CA ASP A 394 14.52 -1.90 -23.73
C ASP A 394 13.86 -2.79 -24.79
N ASN A 395 14.36 -4.01 -24.97
CA ASN A 395 13.74 -5.00 -25.86
C ASN A 395 12.32 -5.39 -25.42
N ILE A 396 12.06 -5.52 -24.11
CA ILE A 396 10.72 -5.79 -23.56
C ILE A 396 9.76 -4.63 -23.89
N CYS A 397 10.21 -3.38 -23.72
CA CYS A 397 9.43 -2.20 -24.07
C CYS A 397 9.12 -2.13 -25.57
N LEU A 398 10.10 -2.47 -26.42
CA LEU A 398 9.90 -2.55 -27.87
C LEU A 398 8.84 -3.60 -28.27
N ASN A 399 8.61 -4.62 -27.43
CA ASN A 399 7.54 -5.61 -27.59
C ASN A 399 6.21 -5.20 -26.90
N ASP A 400 6.02 -3.92 -26.57
CA ASP A 400 4.79 -3.35 -25.99
C ASP A 400 4.48 -3.82 -24.57
N TYR A 401 5.50 -4.21 -23.80
CA TYR A 401 5.36 -4.53 -22.38
C TYR A 401 5.95 -3.42 -21.51
N PRO A 402 5.19 -2.87 -20.54
CA PRO A 402 5.74 -1.89 -19.62
C PRO A 402 6.78 -2.55 -18.70
N VAL A 403 7.79 -1.78 -18.32
CA VAL A 403 8.86 -2.21 -17.41
C VAL A 403 8.89 -1.28 -16.20
N LEU A 404 8.94 -1.86 -15.01
CA LEU A 404 9.20 -1.17 -13.75
C LEU A 404 10.61 -1.53 -13.29
N PHE A 405 11.55 -0.61 -13.46
CA PHE A 405 12.97 -0.81 -13.22
C PHE A 405 13.39 -0.09 -11.94
N PHE A 406 13.68 -0.83 -10.88
CA PHE A 406 14.29 -0.32 -9.65
C PHE A 406 15.81 -0.31 -9.79
N CYS A 407 16.40 0.88 -9.82
CA CYS A 407 17.85 1.07 -9.96
C CYS A 407 18.34 2.00 -8.86
N TYR A 408 19.18 1.50 -7.96
CA TYR A 408 19.65 2.22 -6.77
C TYR A 408 21.16 2.47 -6.74
N ASP A 409 21.87 2.04 -7.78
CA ASP A 409 23.32 2.21 -7.90
C ASP A 409 23.68 3.18 -9.03
N ASP A 410 23.08 2.99 -10.22
CA ASP A 410 23.25 3.91 -11.35
C ASP A 410 22.21 5.04 -11.30
N ASP A 411 22.59 6.20 -11.85
CA ASP A 411 21.63 7.29 -12.06
C ASP A 411 20.64 6.95 -13.20
N ALA A 412 19.38 7.37 -13.10
CA ALA A 412 18.38 7.16 -14.14
C ALA A 412 18.80 7.83 -15.44
N THR A 413 19.50 8.97 -15.37
CA THR A 413 20.05 9.63 -16.54
C THR A 413 21.14 8.79 -17.21
N GLU A 414 21.96 8.07 -16.45
CA GLU A 414 22.96 7.16 -16.98
C GLU A 414 22.30 5.97 -17.68
N LEU A 415 21.26 5.38 -17.07
CA LEU A 415 20.48 4.30 -17.67
C LEU A 415 19.78 4.75 -18.98
N GLN A 416 19.30 6.00 -19.01
CA GLN A 416 18.77 6.63 -20.22
C GLN A 416 19.85 6.82 -21.29
N HIS A 417 21.04 7.30 -20.94
CA HIS A 417 22.14 7.43 -21.89
C HIS A 417 22.56 6.08 -22.49
N ARG A 418 22.57 5.02 -21.68
CA ARG A 418 22.79 3.64 -22.14
C ARG A 418 21.69 3.16 -23.11
N THR A 419 20.48 3.68 -22.97
CA THR A 419 19.39 3.45 -23.94
C THR A 419 19.66 4.26 -25.22
N PHE A 420 19.95 5.55 -25.10
CA PHE A 420 20.17 6.44 -26.25
C PHE A 420 21.35 5.99 -27.13
N THR A 421 22.48 5.62 -26.53
CA THR A 421 23.66 5.15 -27.28
C THR A 421 23.32 3.94 -28.16
N ARG A 422 22.46 3.04 -27.69
CA ARG A 422 22.07 1.82 -28.42
C ARG A 422 21.30 2.08 -29.71
N PHE A 423 20.49 3.13 -29.75
CA PHE A 423 19.64 3.44 -30.90
C PHE A 423 20.12 4.64 -31.73
N SER A 424 20.93 5.53 -31.16
CA SER A 424 21.41 6.73 -31.86
C SER A 424 22.69 6.51 -32.67
N GLY A 425 23.42 5.42 -32.43
CA GLY A 425 24.75 5.20 -33.00
C GLY A 425 25.83 6.16 -32.48
N GLN A 426 25.53 6.95 -31.44
CA GLN A 426 26.49 7.77 -30.72
C GLN A 426 27.13 6.94 -29.60
N SER A 427 28.44 7.05 -29.39
CA SER A 427 29.11 6.31 -28.32
C SER A 427 28.71 6.83 -26.94
N ILE A 428 28.71 5.94 -25.96
CA ILE A 428 28.43 6.29 -24.55
C ILE A 428 29.37 7.38 -24.01
N GLU A 429 30.62 7.42 -24.48
CA GLU A 429 31.62 8.40 -24.05
C GLU A 429 31.20 9.84 -24.38
N LEU A 430 30.50 10.04 -25.50
CA LEU A 430 29.96 11.36 -25.85
C LEU A 430 28.87 11.80 -24.86
N PHE A 431 28.02 10.87 -24.41
CA PHE A 431 27.00 11.17 -23.40
C PHE A 431 27.65 11.47 -22.04
N ASN A 432 28.64 10.67 -21.63
CA ASN A 432 29.38 10.86 -20.39
C ASN A 432 30.09 12.22 -20.33
N ARG A 433 30.68 12.65 -21.46
CA ARG A 433 31.31 13.97 -21.60
C ARG A 433 30.32 15.11 -21.82
N ARG A 434 29.02 14.82 -22.00
CA ARG A 434 27.97 15.77 -22.34
C ARG A 434 28.25 16.55 -23.64
N THR A 435 28.90 15.90 -24.61
CA THR A 435 29.26 16.48 -25.91
C THR A 435 28.42 15.93 -27.07
N VAL A 436 27.33 15.21 -26.76
CA VAL A 436 26.39 14.75 -27.78
C VAL A 436 25.67 15.94 -28.40
N ASN A 437 25.75 16.05 -29.72
CA ASN A 437 24.98 17.02 -30.47
C ASN A 437 23.55 16.52 -30.68
N ASN A 438 22.57 17.43 -30.68
CA ASN A 438 21.18 17.15 -31.07
C ASN A 438 20.44 16.11 -30.20
N LEU A 439 20.55 16.18 -28.87
CA LEU A 439 19.81 15.28 -27.95
C LEU A 439 18.30 15.26 -28.21
N HIS A 440 17.70 16.39 -28.61
CA HIS A 440 16.29 16.45 -29.03
C HIS A 440 16.00 15.52 -30.22
N GLN A 441 16.88 15.44 -31.22
CA GLN A 441 16.70 14.54 -32.37
C GLN A 441 16.84 13.08 -31.96
N ILE A 442 17.74 12.78 -31.01
CA ILE A 442 17.89 11.44 -30.46
C ILE A 442 16.63 11.00 -29.72
N TRP A 443 16.03 11.88 -28.90
CA TRP A 443 14.77 11.58 -28.22
C TRP A 443 13.64 11.26 -29.20
N GLU A 444 13.63 11.89 -30.37
CA GLU A 444 12.59 11.69 -31.39
C GLU A 444 12.72 10.37 -32.18
N ILE A 445 13.79 9.59 -31.97
CA ILE A 445 13.91 8.26 -32.58
C ILE A 445 12.73 7.37 -32.11
N PRO A 446 11.97 6.74 -33.02
CA PRO A 446 10.74 6.02 -32.68
C PRO A 446 10.91 4.98 -31.57
N ASP A 447 11.98 4.18 -31.64
CA ASP A 447 12.30 3.15 -30.65
C ASP A 447 12.55 3.77 -29.27
N ILE A 448 13.29 4.89 -29.21
CA ILE A 448 13.54 5.62 -27.96
C ILE A 448 12.24 6.16 -27.38
N LYS A 449 11.39 6.83 -28.18
CA LYS A 449 10.10 7.34 -27.69
C LYS A 449 9.23 6.24 -27.10
N LYS A 450 9.18 5.08 -27.79
CA LYS A 450 8.44 3.92 -27.32
C LYS A 450 8.97 3.43 -25.97
N ILE A 451 10.29 3.23 -25.85
CA ILE A 451 10.92 2.80 -24.61
C ILE A 451 10.66 3.80 -23.48
N MET A 452 10.86 5.10 -23.72
CA MET A 452 10.66 6.14 -22.69
C MET A 452 9.20 6.23 -22.21
N SER A 453 8.23 5.81 -23.02
CA SER A 453 6.81 5.77 -22.62
C SER A 453 6.40 4.54 -21.81
N LEU A 454 7.22 3.48 -21.83
CA LEU A 454 6.91 2.17 -21.23
C LEU A 454 7.84 1.78 -20.08
N LYS A 455 9.00 2.42 -19.97
CA LYS A 455 10.04 2.09 -18.98
C LYS A 455 10.03 3.08 -17.82
N TYR A 456 9.45 2.65 -16.71
CA TYR A 456 9.41 3.39 -15.45
C TYR A 456 10.65 3.09 -14.63
N VAL A 457 11.55 4.07 -14.46
CA VAL A 457 12.77 3.93 -13.66
C VAL A 457 12.55 4.52 -12.27
N VAL A 458 12.79 3.73 -11.23
CA VAL A 458 12.64 4.11 -9.83
C VAL A 458 14.01 4.18 -9.18
N GLN A 459 14.38 5.38 -8.72
CA GLN A 459 15.64 5.63 -8.00
C GLN A 459 15.47 5.85 -6.50
N GLN A 460 14.30 6.31 -6.08
CA GLN A 460 13.98 6.47 -4.66
C GLN A 460 13.72 5.10 -4.02
N MET A 461 14.22 4.91 -2.81
CA MET A 461 14.06 3.65 -2.08
C MET A 461 12.58 3.42 -1.71
N ILE A 462 11.92 2.47 -2.36
CA ILE A 462 10.53 2.08 -2.07
C ILE A 462 10.51 0.69 -1.44
N GLN A 463 9.89 0.57 -0.26
CA GLN A 463 9.69 -0.70 0.42
C GLN A 463 8.90 -1.69 -0.46
N VAL A 464 9.32 -2.95 -0.47
CA VAL A 464 8.79 -4.01 -1.36
C VAL A 464 7.27 -4.17 -1.22
N GLU A 465 6.73 -3.98 -0.01
CA GLU A 465 5.29 -4.08 0.28
C GLU A 465 4.44 -3.09 -0.53
N LYS A 466 4.99 -1.92 -0.88
CA LYS A 466 4.29 -0.87 -1.62
C LYS A 466 4.29 -1.10 -3.13
N TRP A 467 5.03 -2.10 -3.64
CA TRP A 467 5.18 -2.32 -5.07
C TRP A 467 3.88 -2.77 -5.74
N CYS A 468 2.99 -3.44 -5.01
CA CYS A 468 1.67 -3.84 -5.51
C CYS A 468 0.86 -2.63 -6.00
N ASP A 469 0.97 -1.48 -5.35
CA ASP A 469 0.26 -0.26 -5.76
C ASP A 469 0.84 0.29 -7.07
N LEU A 470 2.17 0.32 -7.21
CA LEU A 470 2.84 0.75 -8.45
C LEU A 470 2.48 -0.16 -9.63
N ILE A 471 2.49 -1.48 -9.42
CA ILE A 471 2.10 -2.48 -10.42
C ILE A 471 0.65 -2.24 -10.87
N ASN A 472 -0.25 -1.95 -9.93
CA ASN A 472 -1.67 -1.71 -10.25
C ASN A 472 -1.87 -0.39 -11.00
N GLN A 473 -1.14 0.67 -10.66
CA GLN A 473 -1.19 1.95 -11.40
C GLN A 473 -0.74 1.75 -12.85
N ILE A 474 0.41 1.10 -13.07
CA ILE A 474 0.93 0.82 -14.41
C ILE A 474 -0.03 -0.11 -15.18
N ARG A 475 -0.62 -1.10 -14.51
CA ARG A 475 -1.64 -2.00 -15.10
C ARG A 475 -2.89 -1.25 -15.54
N GLN A 476 -3.33 -0.23 -14.82
CA GLN A 476 -4.47 0.60 -15.21
C GLN A 476 -4.18 1.44 -16.46
N ILE A 477 -2.94 1.94 -16.60
CA ILE A 477 -2.52 2.75 -17.75
C ILE A 477 -2.37 1.88 -19.01
N HIS A 478 -1.66 0.75 -18.90
CA HIS A 478 -1.26 -0.06 -20.06
C HIS A 478 -2.11 -1.32 -20.29
N GLY A 479 -3.10 -1.57 -19.42
CA GLY A 479 -3.95 -2.77 -19.46
C GLY A 479 -3.23 -4.09 -19.10
N ARG A 480 -1.95 -4.04 -18.71
CA ARG A 480 -1.13 -5.22 -18.36
C ARG A 480 -0.13 -4.88 -17.26
N ALA A 481 0.23 -5.87 -16.44
CA ALA A 481 1.23 -5.69 -15.40
C ALA A 481 2.63 -5.44 -16.02
N PRO A 482 3.47 -4.58 -15.41
CA PRO A 482 4.84 -4.40 -15.85
C PRO A 482 5.73 -5.59 -15.49
N VAL A 483 6.74 -5.83 -16.32
CA VAL A 483 7.90 -6.63 -15.93
C VAL A 483 8.70 -5.85 -14.89
N ILE A 484 9.08 -6.51 -13.80
CA ILE A 484 9.81 -5.88 -12.72
C ILE A 484 11.28 -6.21 -12.86
N ILE A 485 12.14 -5.20 -12.86
CA ILE A 485 13.59 -5.34 -12.95
C ILE A 485 14.24 -4.65 -11.74
N ILE A 486 15.23 -5.30 -11.12
CA ILE A 486 15.84 -4.85 -9.87
C ILE A 486 17.37 -4.89 -9.99
N ASP A 487 18.00 -3.73 -9.83
CA ASP A 487 19.46 -3.59 -9.77
C ASP A 487 19.85 -2.82 -8.50
N TYR A 488 20.24 -3.47 -7.40
CA TYR A 488 20.37 -4.92 -7.15
C TYR A 488 19.71 -5.30 -5.82
N LEU A 489 19.50 -6.60 -5.56
CA LEU A 489 18.68 -7.10 -4.46
C LEU A 489 19.01 -6.52 -3.08
N ARG A 490 20.30 -6.39 -2.71
CA ARG A 490 20.70 -5.99 -1.34
C ARG A 490 20.35 -4.54 -0.99
N LYS A 491 20.08 -3.70 -2.01
CA LYS A 491 19.60 -2.33 -1.82
C LYS A 491 18.15 -2.30 -1.33
N LEU A 492 17.37 -3.35 -1.60
CA LEU A 492 15.97 -3.45 -1.19
C LEU A 492 15.77 -3.38 0.33
N ARG A 493 14.57 -2.97 0.73
CA ARG A 493 14.15 -2.73 2.11
C ARG A 493 12.69 -3.19 2.26
N THR A 494 12.36 -3.65 3.45
CA THR A 494 11.03 -4.10 3.88
C THR A 494 10.51 -3.16 4.97
N GLU A 495 9.21 -3.15 5.22
CA GLU A 495 8.63 -2.36 6.32
C GLU A 495 9.14 -2.83 7.70
N LYS A 496 9.32 -4.14 7.88
CA LYS A 496 9.94 -4.70 9.07
C LYS A 496 11.45 -4.55 8.98
N GLY A 497 12.03 -3.77 9.88
CA GLY A 497 13.48 -3.70 10.07
C GLY A 497 13.98 -4.96 10.78
N SER A 498 14.63 -5.87 10.05
CA SER A 498 15.46 -6.92 10.67
C SER A 498 16.89 -6.39 10.82
N GLY A 499 17.45 -6.49 12.04
CA GLY A 499 18.87 -6.20 12.28
C GLY A 499 19.81 -7.21 11.61
N ASP A 500 19.33 -8.42 11.31
CA ASP A 500 20.08 -9.43 10.55
C ASP A 500 19.83 -9.25 9.04
N GLU A 501 20.91 -8.99 8.30
CA GLU A 501 20.89 -8.82 6.85
C GLU A 501 20.40 -10.08 6.13
N ARG A 502 20.71 -11.29 6.63
CA ARG A 502 20.32 -12.56 5.99
C ARG A 502 18.82 -12.76 6.03
N LEU A 503 18.22 -12.65 7.22
CA LEU A 503 16.77 -12.79 7.40
C LEU A 503 15.99 -11.77 6.58
N ARG A 504 16.53 -10.56 6.46
CA ARG A 504 15.95 -9.49 5.62
C ARG A 504 15.98 -9.87 4.14
N ILE A 505 17.08 -10.41 3.65
CA ILE A 505 17.21 -10.84 2.26
C ILE A 505 16.26 -12.02 1.97
N ASP A 506 16.14 -12.97 2.90
CA ASP A 506 15.19 -14.08 2.78
C ASP A 506 13.74 -13.59 2.70
N ASP A 507 13.35 -12.62 3.54
CA ASP A 507 12.04 -11.99 3.50
C ASP A 507 11.79 -11.24 2.18
N ILE A 508 12.79 -10.49 1.69
CA ILE A 508 12.72 -9.82 0.38
C ILE A 508 12.50 -10.85 -0.73
N LEU A 509 13.26 -11.93 -0.77
CA LEU A 509 13.14 -12.96 -1.81
C LEU A 509 11.77 -13.63 -1.80
N SER A 510 11.25 -13.95 -0.61
CA SER A 510 9.91 -14.54 -0.46
C SER A 510 8.82 -13.59 -0.97
N LYS A 511 8.89 -12.30 -0.59
CA LYS A 511 7.97 -11.25 -1.06
C LYS A 511 8.06 -11.04 -2.57
N LEU A 512 9.25 -11.04 -3.17
CA LEU A 512 9.42 -10.90 -4.61
C LEU A 512 8.80 -12.08 -5.37
N THR A 513 8.97 -13.31 -4.87
CA THR A 513 8.29 -14.49 -5.43
C THR A 513 6.77 -14.38 -5.30
N GLU A 514 6.26 -13.89 -4.17
CA GLU A 514 4.83 -13.65 -3.97
C GLU A 514 4.30 -12.60 -4.95
N ILE A 515 4.99 -11.46 -5.09
CA ILE A 515 4.64 -10.39 -6.01
C ILE A 515 4.58 -10.92 -7.45
N ALA A 516 5.58 -11.71 -7.87
CA ALA A 516 5.60 -12.31 -9.20
C ALA A 516 4.34 -13.16 -9.44
N LYS A 517 4.05 -14.08 -8.51
CA LYS A 517 2.93 -15.04 -8.61
C LYS A 517 1.57 -14.36 -8.56
N THR A 518 1.35 -13.51 -7.57
CA THR A 518 0.06 -12.82 -7.35
C THR A 518 -0.29 -11.88 -8.50
N ASN A 519 0.72 -11.23 -9.10
CA ASN A 519 0.52 -10.32 -10.22
C ASN A 519 0.67 -10.97 -11.60
N ASN A 520 1.00 -12.27 -11.64
CA ASN A 520 1.31 -13.02 -12.84
C ASN A 520 2.29 -12.29 -13.79
N THR A 521 3.34 -11.70 -13.22
CA THR A 521 4.35 -10.92 -13.95
C THR A 521 5.76 -11.43 -13.61
N PRO A 522 6.73 -11.40 -14.54
CA PRO A 522 8.09 -11.77 -14.21
C PRO A 522 8.79 -10.71 -13.35
N VAL A 523 9.57 -11.19 -12.38
CA VAL A 523 10.49 -10.39 -11.58
C VAL A 523 11.91 -10.81 -11.90
N ILE A 524 12.74 -9.86 -12.32
CA ILE A 524 14.13 -10.06 -12.74
C ILE A 524 15.01 -9.25 -11.80
N ALA A 525 16.04 -9.87 -11.23
CA ALA A 525 16.91 -9.18 -10.28
C ALA A 525 18.40 -9.48 -10.50
N ILE A 526 19.24 -8.51 -10.16
CA ILE A 526 20.68 -8.70 -10.01
C ILE A 526 21.01 -9.07 -8.57
N SER A 527 21.88 -10.07 -8.45
CA SER A 527 22.55 -10.43 -7.20
C SER A 527 24.06 -10.36 -7.38
N GLU A 528 24.75 -9.90 -6.34
CA GLU A 528 26.20 -9.86 -6.31
C GLU A 528 26.78 -11.26 -6.02
N LEU A 529 27.99 -11.52 -6.50
CA LEU A 529 28.74 -12.71 -6.09
C LEU A 529 29.56 -12.44 -4.82
N ALA A 530 29.81 -13.48 -4.03
CA ALA A 530 30.73 -13.40 -2.90
C ALA A 530 32.17 -13.16 -3.39
N ARG A 531 32.94 -12.37 -2.63
CA ARG A 531 34.31 -11.96 -3.03
C ARG A 531 35.24 -13.14 -3.33
N ASP A 532 35.13 -14.21 -2.55
CA ASP A 532 35.96 -15.40 -2.73
C ASP A 532 35.57 -16.21 -3.95
N SER A 533 34.35 -16.03 -4.47
CA SER A 533 33.81 -16.82 -5.58
C SER A 533 34.20 -16.31 -6.96
N TYR A 534 34.83 -15.13 -7.05
CA TYR A 534 35.28 -14.56 -8.32
C TYR A 534 36.81 -14.35 -8.42
N LYS A 535 37.58 -15.03 -7.57
CA LYS A 535 39.04 -15.11 -7.73
C LYS A 535 39.38 -15.94 -8.98
N THR A 536 40.53 -15.66 -9.58
CA THR A 536 41.08 -16.42 -10.70
C THR A 536 41.10 -17.92 -10.40
N GLY A 537 40.66 -18.73 -11.37
CA GLY A 537 40.61 -20.19 -11.24
C GLY A 537 39.50 -20.72 -10.32
N GLN A 538 38.61 -19.84 -9.81
CA GLN A 538 37.47 -20.28 -9.02
C GLN A 538 36.36 -20.86 -9.89
N ARG A 539 35.74 -21.91 -9.37
CA ARG A 539 34.56 -22.53 -9.95
C ARG A 539 33.32 -21.68 -9.66
N LEU A 540 32.56 -21.38 -10.70
CA LEU A 540 31.23 -20.78 -10.55
C LEU A 540 30.20 -21.87 -10.21
N SER A 541 29.33 -21.58 -9.25
CA SER A 541 28.23 -22.44 -8.84
C SER A 541 27.09 -21.61 -8.24
N MET A 542 25.97 -22.26 -7.88
CA MET A 542 24.91 -21.58 -7.12
C MET A 542 25.39 -21.08 -5.75
N ALA A 543 26.45 -21.65 -5.16
CA ALA A 543 27.04 -21.15 -3.92
C ALA A 543 27.88 -19.88 -4.11
N SER A 544 28.11 -19.45 -5.36
CA SER A 544 28.88 -18.23 -5.66
C SER A 544 28.11 -16.94 -5.38
N PHE A 545 26.78 -17.00 -5.30
CA PHE A 545 25.94 -15.86 -4.94
C PHE A 545 26.22 -15.42 -3.49
N LYS A 546 26.23 -14.10 -3.26
CA LYS A 546 26.53 -13.53 -1.94
C LYS A 546 25.43 -13.82 -0.92
N GLU A 547 24.21 -13.95 -1.41
CA GLU A 547 23.03 -14.27 -0.63
C GLU A 547 22.84 -15.80 -0.64
N SER A 548 23.23 -16.46 0.45
CA SER A 548 23.19 -17.93 0.53
C SER A 548 22.14 -18.43 1.52
N GLY A 549 21.32 -19.38 1.05
CA GLY A 549 20.27 -20.07 1.81
C GLY A 549 18.98 -20.23 1.00
N SER A 550 18.28 -19.13 0.74
CA SER A 550 16.91 -19.11 0.18
C SER A 550 16.83 -18.92 -1.33
N ILE A 551 17.84 -18.30 -1.97
CA ILE A 551 17.84 -18.02 -3.42
C ILE A 551 17.64 -19.29 -4.24
N GLU A 552 18.31 -20.38 -3.85
CA GLU A 552 18.18 -21.65 -4.52
C GLU A 552 16.75 -22.19 -4.45
N TYR A 553 15.96 -21.90 -3.41
CA TYR A 553 14.59 -22.39 -3.32
C TYR A 553 13.60 -21.48 -4.07
N GLU A 554 13.76 -20.17 -3.90
CA GLU A 554 12.85 -19.15 -4.42
C GLU A 554 12.98 -18.98 -5.94
N ALA A 555 14.21 -18.79 -6.44
CA ALA A 555 14.46 -18.47 -7.85
C ALA A 555 13.92 -19.56 -8.78
N SER A 556 13.22 -19.13 -9.82
CA SER A 556 12.71 -19.98 -10.91
C SER A 556 13.76 -20.22 -11.99
N TRP A 557 14.74 -19.32 -12.09
CA TRP A 557 15.84 -19.38 -13.02
C TRP A 557 17.05 -18.65 -12.41
N LEU A 558 18.26 -19.23 -12.55
CA LEU A 558 19.52 -18.68 -12.02
C LEU A 558 20.60 -18.74 -13.08
N GLY A 559 21.21 -17.59 -13.39
CA GLY A 559 22.35 -17.50 -14.28
C GLY A 559 23.46 -16.61 -13.74
N ILE A 560 24.72 -16.90 -14.07
CA ILE A 560 25.87 -16.08 -13.68
C ILE A 560 26.63 -15.65 -14.93
N LEU A 561 26.91 -14.34 -15.05
CA LEU A 561 27.81 -13.80 -16.06
C LEU A 561 29.28 -13.86 -15.63
N GLY A 562 30.13 -14.44 -16.46
CA GLY A 562 31.58 -14.44 -16.28
C GLY A 562 32.32 -14.94 -17.52
N ALA A 563 33.61 -14.61 -17.65
CA ALA A 563 34.45 -15.21 -18.69
C ALA A 563 35.02 -16.52 -18.14
N VAL A 564 34.49 -17.65 -18.63
CA VAL A 564 34.79 -18.97 -18.09
C VAL A 564 35.42 -19.89 -19.12
N GLU A 565 36.18 -20.85 -18.63
CA GLU A 565 36.51 -22.08 -19.34
C GLU A 565 35.72 -23.25 -18.75
N GLU A 566 35.46 -24.25 -19.59
CA GLU A 566 34.75 -25.45 -19.18
C GLU A 566 35.77 -26.58 -19.04
N LYS A 567 35.88 -27.14 -17.83
CA LYS A 567 36.85 -28.17 -17.47
C LYS A 567 36.15 -29.23 -16.65
N ASP A 568 36.16 -30.48 -17.13
CA ASP A 568 35.49 -31.61 -16.47
C ASP A 568 34.01 -31.38 -16.14
N GLY A 569 33.30 -30.62 -16.99
CA GLY A 569 31.90 -30.25 -16.79
C GLY A 569 31.66 -29.13 -15.76
N GLU A 570 32.74 -28.51 -15.28
CA GLU A 570 32.70 -27.37 -14.38
C GLU A 570 33.07 -26.08 -15.11
N TYR A 571 32.46 -24.97 -14.69
CA TYR A 571 32.75 -23.64 -15.24
C TYR A 571 33.70 -22.90 -14.31
N ILE A 572 34.92 -22.66 -14.79
CA ILE A 572 36.01 -22.05 -14.04
C ILE A 572 36.30 -20.67 -14.63
N LEU A 573 36.45 -19.65 -13.78
CA LEU A 573 36.83 -18.32 -14.25
C LEU A 573 38.24 -18.34 -14.86
N LYS A 574 38.35 -17.84 -16.09
CA LYS A 574 39.63 -17.73 -16.82
C LYS A 574 40.60 -16.82 -16.08
N GLU A 575 41.90 -17.05 -16.19
CA GLU A 575 42.88 -16.26 -15.44
C GLU A 575 42.90 -14.76 -15.80
N ASN A 576 42.66 -14.46 -17.07
CA ASN A 576 42.63 -13.12 -17.65
C ASN A 576 41.19 -12.65 -17.93
N TRP A 577 40.22 -13.08 -17.12
CA TRP A 577 38.80 -12.77 -17.33
C TRP A 577 38.51 -11.27 -17.43
N ASP A 578 39.23 -10.45 -16.67
CA ASP A 578 39.15 -9.00 -16.64
C ASP A 578 39.53 -8.41 -18.01
N THR A 579 40.68 -8.84 -18.54
CA THR A 579 41.21 -8.39 -19.82
C THR A 579 40.30 -8.84 -20.97
N ILE A 580 39.78 -10.07 -20.93
CA ILE A 580 38.85 -10.58 -21.95
C ILE A 580 37.58 -9.74 -22.01
N ILE A 581 37.01 -9.39 -20.86
CA ILE A 581 35.79 -8.58 -20.79
C ILE A 581 36.09 -7.13 -21.19
N ASP A 582 37.22 -6.59 -20.78
CA ASP A 582 37.59 -5.20 -21.04
C ASP A 582 37.97 -4.92 -22.49
N HIS A 583 38.75 -5.81 -23.12
CA HIS A 583 39.19 -5.63 -24.51
C HIS A 583 38.24 -6.23 -25.53
N ASP A 584 37.80 -7.48 -25.34
CA ASP A 584 37.04 -8.20 -26.36
C ASP A 584 35.52 -8.06 -26.14
N GLY A 585 35.10 -7.70 -24.91
CA GLY A 585 33.70 -7.74 -24.50
C GLY A 585 33.13 -9.15 -24.39
N ASN A 586 33.97 -10.19 -24.53
CA ASN A 586 33.52 -11.58 -24.54
C ASN A 586 33.11 -12.02 -23.13
N ILE A 587 31.91 -12.58 -23.01
CA ILE A 587 31.42 -13.12 -21.75
C ILE A 587 30.52 -14.34 -21.95
N ASP A 588 30.32 -15.11 -20.90
CA ASP A 588 29.40 -16.25 -20.89
C ASP A 588 28.33 -16.05 -19.83
N LEU A 589 27.09 -16.42 -20.15
CA LEU A 589 26.00 -16.56 -19.20
C LEU A 589 25.82 -18.04 -18.90
N ILE A 590 26.13 -18.43 -17.66
CA ILE A 590 26.04 -19.81 -17.20
C ILE A 590 24.75 -19.99 -16.40
N VAL A 591 23.80 -20.73 -16.96
CA VAL A 591 22.50 -21.05 -16.36
C VAL A 591 22.63 -22.30 -15.50
N PHE A 592 22.61 -22.10 -14.18
CA PHE A 592 22.72 -23.19 -13.19
C PHE A 592 21.37 -23.81 -12.85
N LYS A 593 20.28 -23.05 -12.98
CA LYS A 593 18.94 -23.53 -12.64
C LYS A 593 17.92 -22.99 -13.63
N ALA A 594 17.04 -23.89 -14.10
CA ALA A 594 15.80 -23.53 -14.77
C ALA A 594 14.70 -24.49 -14.27
N LYS A 595 13.68 -23.96 -13.57
CA LYS A 595 12.48 -24.73 -13.20
C LYS A 595 11.71 -25.12 -14.47
N ARG A 596 10.84 -26.13 -14.38
CA ARG A 596 10.00 -26.56 -15.50
C ARG A 596 9.25 -25.36 -16.10
N GLY A 597 9.39 -25.16 -17.41
CA GLY A 597 8.72 -24.07 -18.15
C GLY A 597 9.47 -22.73 -18.18
N THR A 598 10.64 -22.61 -17.52
CA THR A 598 11.50 -21.40 -17.58
C THR A 598 12.74 -21.56 -18.45
N GLY A 599 12.98 -22.76 -19.02
CA GLY A 599 14.08 -22.99 -19.94
C GLY A 599 14.96 -24.20 -19.62
N THR A 600 16.19 -24.16 -20.10
CA THR A 600 17.23 -25.18 -19.90
C THR A 600 18.45 -24.59 -19.19
N THR A 601 19.20 -25.44 -18.48
CA THR A 601 20.53 -25.10 -17.95
C THR A 601 21.59 -25.21 -19.05
N GLY A 602 22.74 -24.55 -18.87
CA GLY A 602 23.82 -24.57 -19.85
C GLY A 602 24.58 -23.26 -19.93
N LYS A 603 25.45 -23.14 -20.94
CA LYS A 603 26.27 -21.97 -21.21
C LYS A 603 25.77 -21.28 -22.47
N ILE A 604 25.63 -19.95 -22.41
CA ILE A 604 25.25 -19.10 -23.54
C ILE A 604 26.35 -18.07 -23.73
N GLN A 605 26.89 -18.01 -24.95
CA GLN A 605 28.02 -17.13 -25.25
C GLN A 605 27.51 -15.74 -25.66
N LEU A 606 27.92 -14.73 -24.90
CA LEU A 606 27.49 -13.34 -25.10
C LEU A 606 28.69 -12.42 -25.36
N LYS A 607 28.41 -11.24 -25.91
CA LYS A 607 29.37 -10.17 -26.13
C LYS A 607 28.76 -8.86 -25.69
N VAL A 608 29.47 -8.15 -24.83
CA VAL A 608 29.12 -6.80 -24.36
C VAL A 608 29.89 -5.78 -25.18
N ASP A 609 29.15 -5.00 -25.97
CA ASP A 609 29.68 -3.80 -26.59
C ASP A 609 29.62 -2.66 -25.57
N LYS A 610 30.77 -2.25 -25.04
CA LYS A 610 30.87 -1.17 -24.06
C LYS A 610 30.71 0.22 -24.68
N ASN A 611 30.91 0.37 -25.98
CA ASN A 611 30.76 1.67 -26.66
C ASN A 611 29.29 2.00 -26.90
N PHE A 612 28.49 1.00 -27.24
CA PHE A 612 27.05 1.15 -27.52
C PHE A 612 26.15 0.51 -26.47
N MET A 613 26.73 0.05 -25.36
CA MET A 613 26.01 -0.52 -24.20
C MET A 613 24.99 -1.59 -24.60
N THR A 614 25.41 -2.46 -25.52
CA THR A 614 24.57 -3.50 -26.13
C THR A 614 25.15 -4.87 -25.82
N VAL A 615 24.29 -5.83 -25.50
CA VAL A 615 24.70 -7.24 -25.36
C VAL A 615 24.16 -8.03 -26.53
N SER A 616 24.99 -8.89 -27.11
CA SER A 616 24.63 -9.71 -28.27
C SER A 616 25.17 -11.12 -28.12
N GLU A 617 24.57 -12.07 -28.81
CA GLU A 617 25.07 -13.44 -28.89
C GLU A 617 26.34 -13.54 -29.73
N ARG A 618 27.29 -14.37 -29.29
CA ARG A 618 28.50 -14.66 -30.06
C ARG A 618 28.20 -15.76 -31.07
N ASN A 619 28.12 -15.39 -32.34
CA ASN A 619 28.14 -16.37 -33.42
C ASN A 619 29.57 -16.92 -33.55
N GLU A 620 29.87 -18.04 -32.90
CA GLU A 620 31.05 -18.82 -33.30
C GLU A 620 30.80 -19.38 -34.71
N PRO A 621 31.78 -19.30 -35.64
CA PRO A 621 31.74 -20.13 -36.82
C PRO A 621 31.74 -21.58 -36.33
N THR A 622 30.64 -22.30 -36.57
CA THR A 622 30.49 -23.71 -36.21
C THR A 622 31.72 -24.48 -36.67
N LYS A 623 32.47 -25.08 -35.74
CA LYS A 623 33.48 -26.10 -36.07
C LYS A 623 32.80 -27.15 -36.94
N ASP A 624 33.41 -27.41 -38.09
CA ASP A 624 32.96 -28.32 -39.15
C ASP A 624 32.18 -29.53 -38.61
N LYS A 625 30.87 -29.56 -38.88
CA LYS A 625 30.24 -30.86 -39.13
C LYS A 625 30.84 -31.38 -40.44
N PRO A 626 31.32 -32.63 -40.50
CA PRO A 626 31.85 -33.16 -41.75
C PRO A 626 30.76 -33.04 -42.81
N VAL A 627 31.10 -32.39 -43.92
CA VAL A 627 30.27 -32.29 -45.10
C VAL A 627 29.91 -33.71 -45.53
N GLU A 628 28.67 -34.13 -45.31
CA GLU A 628 28.13 -35.30 -45.97
C GLU A 628 28.15 -35.03 -47.47
N ASN A 629 29.10 -35.68 -48.12
CA ASN A 629 29.29 -35.68 -49.56
C ASN A 629 28.05 -36.31 -50.23
N ASN A 630 27.02 -35.51 -50.46
CA ASN A 630 25.88 -35.89 -51.30
C ASN A 630 26.29 -35.79 -52.78
N ASN A 631 27.15 -36.70 -53.21
CA ASN A 631 27.32 -37.04 -54.62
C ASN A 631 26.07 -37.81 -55.09
N LYS A 632 25.01 -37.06 -55.42
CA LYS A 632 23.97 -37.57 -56.33
C LYS A 632 24.59 -37.69 -57.71
N LYS A 633 25.06 -38.90 -58.05
CA LYS A 633 25.23 -39.32 -59.44
C LYS A 633 23.86 -39.32 -60.12
N THR A 634 23.63 -38.32 -60.98
CA THR A 634 22.68 -38.43 -62.08
C THR A 634 23.22 -39.44 -63.08
N LYS A 635 22.36 -40.42 -63.42
CA LYS A 635 22.56 -41.41 -64.49
C LYS A 635 22.88 -40.71 -65.82
N PHE A 636 23.93 -41.16 -66.50
CA PHE A 636 23.89 -41.76 -67.84
C PHE A 636 25.05 -42.75 -67.98
#